data_AF-A0A9P5SCG5-F1
#
_entry.id   AF-A0A9P5SCG5-F1
#
_cell.length_a   1.000
_cell.length_b   1.000
_cell.length_c   1.000
_cell.angle_alpha   90.00
_cell.angle_beta   90.00
_cell.angle_gamma   90.00
#
_symmetry.space_group_name_H-M   'P 1'
#
loop_
_entity.id
_entity.type
_entity.pdbx_description
1 polymer ?
#
loop_
_entity_poly.entity_id
_entity_poly.type
_entity_poly.pdbx_seq_one_letter_code
_entity_poly.pdbx_strand_id
1 'polypeptide(L)'
;MASSCLRHRAPRLIRLSRPLSLIATTQAVNLQRHYGTHASLILGNTFTKQAPPPRLKRALTPFARYAHSAPTATSTTDRLKKLRALMHAEHVSAFVVPSEDAHQSEYVAECDERRAYISGFTGSAGLAIVSLESAALFTDGRYFLQASQQLDSNWTLMKSGNPDVPTWQEYLVQNLPAGSHIGIDPLVFTATDAHKLEKELAKIGSKLLPVPNLVDQIWESRPQRPANPLMTLSTETTGKTHTEKIQQLRKDLEKRGVAGCVVSGLDEVAWLFNLRGSDVHCNPVFFAYAVVTPTSVNLYLQPESVTNLVREHLGPDIIIKPYDSIFDDLQGLSFVVQSQGEKFLLGTRTNLAMAMRLGRNNVIEARSPVIDAKAIKNDAELSGMRQCHLKDAVAVINYFAWLEEQLASGANLDEADAADQLHLFRSQQRGFVGPSFDTISSTGPNGAVIHYKPEKPIAATINPDLMYLCDSGGQYTDGTTDITRTLHFGTPTRHEKQCFTRVLQGHIAIDSAVFPDGTTGYLLDILSRRALWSDGLDFRHGTGHGVGAFLNVHEGPHGCGTRLSFNEVPLVPGMTLTNEPGYYEDGKFGIRIENVLLVKKKETQHQFGGKEFFGFEHITFVPIQTKLIDRSLLSPSEVDWINSRTSSMTSISDETKAHAASAASGTDSEANHTNHTNNAPATNNNAKKNTKQRRKKKKSHSHASKDAQDSSTEKEDEAKSLNVEVEWVTEQPADLAPEFAQFQEVFQRFMVNEPESETKADNEKEITKDTNKSDDDMSGSDASDAEEKEAASKKKLKRLNRMSVAVLKQMAKHPEVVDWIDVTSSDPNLLVQLKGYRNTVPVPMHWNQKRKYLQGKRGIEKMPFDLPDFIKDTGIMELRNAVKEKEDASKLKTKTRERVQPKMGKIDIDYQKLHDAFFRYQTRPRLSIHGELYHEGKEFDTKAKEVKPGNLSEELVAALSIPPLAPPPWLINMQRYGPPPGYKNLKIPGLNAPIPEGAQWGYHPGGWGKPPVDEFNRPLYGDVFGAAQTEVQSEYMEPVEKSLWGELDLEEEEEEEEEEEEEEEEEEEGEEGEGAEGVEEDVDALQEGLVTPSGMQSVASGLETPDFIELRKDNRRSQLQQQQDDDEPKQLYTVLQEKKTAITGFMGSQHVYDLSSASSSKK
;
A
#
# COMPACT_ATOMS: atom_id res chain seq x y z
N MET A 1 29.98 39.11 42.44
CA MET A 1 30.86 39.53 43.56
C MET A 1 30.11 39.31 44.87
N ALA A 2 30.79 38.86 45.94
CA ALA A 2 30.30 38.63 47.33
C ALA A 2 29.06 37.71 47.50
N SER A 3 29.15 36.50 48.09
CA SER A 3 29.44 36.13 49.50
C SER A 3 28.31 36.51 50.48
N SER A 4 27.84 35.65 51.40
CA SER A 4 28.55 34.62 52.18
C SER A 4 27.68 33.44 52.68
N CYS A 5 28.33 32.42 53.27
CA CYS A 5 27.71 31.29 54.00
C CYS A 5 27.65 31.55 55.52
N LEU A 6 26.73 30.88 56.26
CA LEU A 6 27.07 30.00 57.41
C LEU A 6 25.86 29.26 58.02
N ARG A 7 26.13 28.28 58.91
CA ARG A 7 25.24 27.18 59.37
C ARG A 7 24.89 27.27 60.87
N HIS A 8 23.82 26.58 61.35
CA HIS A 8 23.69 25.78 62.61
C HIS A 8 22.32 25.02 62.58
N ARG A 9 22.22 23.68 62.55
CA ARG A 9 22.08 22.67 63.65
C ARG A 9 21.03 23.02 64.75
N ALA A 10 20.12 22.16 65.24
CA ALA A 10 19.75 20.74 64.98
C ALA A 10 18.29 20.39 65.52
N PRO A 11 17.91 19.22 66.10
CA PRO A 11 17.03 18.21 65.44
C PRO A 11 15.78 17.70 66.23
N ARG A 12 14.86 16.91 65.61
CA ARG A 12 14.21 15.67 66.16
C ARG A 12 13.07 15.03 65.29
N LEU A 13 13.27 13.75 64.94
CA LEU A 13 12.39 12.53 65.03
C LEU A 13 10.95 12.70 65.62
N ILE A 14 9.87 11.93 65.31
CA ILE A 14 9.76 10.47 64.98
C ILE A 14 8.35 10.05 64.41
N ARG A 15 8.31 8.96 63.61
CA ARG A 15 7.28 7.91 63.26
C ARG A 15 5.74 8.01 63.57
N LEU A 16 4.95 7.31 62.71
CA LEU A 16 3.93 6.21 62.93
C LEU A 16 2.72 6.40 61.97
N SER A 17 2.35 5.55 60.99
CA SER A 17 1.97 4.11 60.89
C SER A 17 0.45 3.81 61.00
N ARG A 18 -0.14 3.22 59.92
CA ARG A 18 -1.29 2.25 59.75
C ARG A 18 -2.28 2.01 60.92
N PRO A 19 -3.59 1.64 60.70
CA PRO A 19 -4.02 0.56 59.78
C PRO A 19 -5.45 0.71 59.13
N LEU A 20 -6.15 -0.41 58.91
CA LEU A 20 -7.18 -0.72 57.90
C LEU A 20 -8.63 -0.93 58.45
N SER A 21 -9.62 -0.67 57.56
CA SER A 21 -10.80 -1.52 57.23
C SER A 21 -12.18 -1.47 57.95
N LEU A 22 -13.23 -1.50 57.10
CA LEU A 22 -14.58 -2.11 57.19
C LEU A 22 -15.81 -1.41 57.83
N ILE A 23 -16.75 -1.04 56.94
CA ILE A 23 -18.21 -1.36 56.90
C ILE A 23 -19.30 -0.48 57.59
N ALA A 24 -20.29 -0.12 56.73
CA ALA A 24 -21.74 0.06 56.92
C ALA A 24 -22.42 1.42 57.29
N THR A 25 -23.59 1.57 56.65
CA THR A 25 -24.85 2.24 57.06
C THR A 25 -25.05 3.77 56.93
N THR A 26 -25.67 4.13 55.79
CA THR A 26 -26.98 4.83 55.68
C THR A 26 -27.38 5.97 56.65
N GLN A 27 -27.49 7.20 56.13
CA GLN A 27 -28.56 8.20 56.35
C GLN A 27 -28.25 9.43 55.46
N ALA A 28 -29.05 9.87 54.49
CA ALA A 28 -30.47 10.25 54.50
C ALA A 28 -30.76 11.51 55.35
N VAL A 29 -30.47 12.69 54.80
CA VAL A 29 -30.94 14.00 55.33
C VAL A 29 -32.33 14.28 54.75
N ASN A 30 -33.27 14.67 55.61
CA ASN A 30 -34.67 14.89 55.27
C ASN A 30 -35.18 16.14 55.99
N LEU A 31 -35.78 17.10 55.27
CA LEU A 31 -36.28 18.36 55.86
C LEU A 31 -37.71 18.69 55.39
N GLN A 32 -38.63 17.95 55.99
CA GLN A 32 -40.01 18.24 56.39
C GLN A 32 -41.05 18.93 55.47
N ARG A 33 -42.23 18.29 55.50
CA ARG A 33 -43.54 18.67 54.94
C ARG A 33 -44.28 19.71 55.79
N HIS A 34 -45.40 20.21 55.26
CA HIS A 34 -46.58 20.56 56.08
C HIS A 34 -47.89 19.87 55.60
N TYR A 35 -48.52 19.22 56.59
CA TYR A 35 -49.93 18.85 56.85
C TYR A 35 -51.05 18.74 55.79
N GLY A 36 -51.95 17.77 56.03
CA GLY A 36 -53.39 17.87 55.67
C GLY A 36 -54.10 16.55 55.32
N THR A 37 -54.78 15.91 56.29
CA THR A 37 -55.57 14.66 56.10
C THR A 37 -57.09 14.88 56.04
N HIS A 38 -57.85 14.13 55.21
CA HIS A 38 -59.12 13.48 55.63
C HIS A 38 -59.75 12.51 54.59
N ALA A 39 -59.89 11.24 55.01
CA ALA A 39 -60.97 10.24 54.85
C ALA A 39 -61.85 10.01 53.57
N SER A 40 -62.05 8.70 53.30
CA SER A 40 -63.31 8.01 52.86
C SER A 40 -63.62 7.69 51.38
N LEU A 41 -63.41 6.41 51.03
CA LEU A 41 -64.35 5.41 50.43
C LEU A 41 -65.59 5.86 49.61
N ILE A 42 -65.79 5.23 48.44
CA ILE A 42 -67.05 4.56 48.00
C ILE A 42 -66.83 3.67 46.74
N LEU A 43 -67.70 2.69 46.50
CA LEU A 43 -67.60 1.63 45.48
C LEU A 43 -68.30 1.95 44.13
N GLY A 44 -67.83 1.31 43.05
CA GLY A 44 -68.64 0.34 42.29
C GLY A 44 -69.52 0.76 41.08
N ASN A 45 -69.24 0.14 39.92
CA ASN A 45 -70.13 -0.28 38.82
C ASN A 45 -71.12 0.68 38.11
N THR A 46 -70.99 0.80 36.79
CA THR A 46 -71.98 0.41 35.72
C THR A 46 -71.42 0.81 34.34
N PHE A 47 -71.17 -0.07 33.36
CA PHE A 47 -72.03 -0.89 32.47
C PHE A 47 -72.77 -0.17 31.30
N THR A 48 -72.17 -0.25 30.10
CA THR A 48 -72.80 -0.21 28.74
C THR A 48 -73.46 1.10 28.26
N LYS A 49 -73.57 1.45 26.96
CA LYS A 49 -73.40 0.72 25.68
C LYS A 49 -73.28 1.74 24.53
N GLN A 50 -72.37 1.57 23.55
CA GLN A 50 -72.60 1.75 22.09
C GLN A 50 -71.30 1.54 21.28
N ALA A 51 -71.44 1.20 20.00
CA ALA A 51 -70.37 0.76 19.09
C ALA A 51 -70.34 1.65 17.80
N PRO A 52 -69.56 1.37 16.73
CA PRO A 52 -68.45 2.25 16.36
C PRO A 52 -68.51 2.90 14.95
N PRO A 53 -67.74 3.96 14.69
CA PRO A 53 -67.41 4.47 13.34
C PRO A 53 -65.99 4.08 12.87
N PRO A 54 -65.60 4.33 11.59
CA PRO A 54 -64.72 3.40 10.86
C PRO A 54 -63.19 3.66 10.90
N ARG A 55 -62.43 2.65 10.45
CA ARG A 55 -60.98 2.70 10.24
C ARG A 55 -60.57 3.78 9.22
N LEU A 56 -59.80 4.77 9.66
CA LEU A 56 -59.03 5.68 8.81
C LEU A 56 -57.63 5.13 8.51
N LYS A 57 -57.04 5.65 7.43
CA LYS A 57 -55.87 5.07 6.75
C LYS A 57 -54.59 5.14 7.60
N ARG A 58 -53.78 4.07 7.55
CA ARG A 58 -52.44 4.00 8.13
C ARG A 58 -51.49 4.87 7.31
N ALA A 59 -51.25 6.10 7.75
CA ALA A 59 -50.20 6.95 7.19
C ALA A 59 -48.82 6.42 7.58
N LEU A 60 -47.87 6.47 6.65
CA LEU A 60 -46.46 6.18 6.92
C LEU A 60 -45.87 7.34 7.72
N THR A 61 -45.43 7.07 8.95
CA THR A 61 -44.61 8.01 9.72
C THR A 61 -43.21 8.10 9.11
N PRO A 62 -42.65 9.30 8.87
CA PRO A 62 -41.27 9.45 8.43
C PRO A 62 -40.28 8.91 9.47
N PHE A 63 -39.12 8.47 9.01
CA PHE A 63 -37.99 8.11 9.87
C PHE A 63 -37.66 9.27 10.84
N ALA A 64 -37.51 8.95 12.13
CA ALA A 64 -36.97 9.88 13.10
C ALA A 64 -35.51 10.18 12.73
N ARG A 65 -35.18 11.47 12.56
CA ARG A 65 -33.80 11.89 12.34
C ARG A 65 -33.01 11.67 13.62
N TYR A 66 -31.95 10.86 13.56
CA TYR A 66 -30.91 10.80 14.60
C TYR A 66 -30.12 12.13 14.58
N ALA A 67 -30.64 13.13 15.28
CA ALA A 67 -29.93 14.37 15.55
C ALA A 67 -28.82 14.09 16.58
N HIS A 68 -27.67 13.66 16.09
CA HIS A 68 -26.42 13.69 16.87
C HIS A 68 -26.11 15.15 17.17
N SER A 69 -25.87 15.50 18.44
CA SER A 69 -25.22 16.76 18.78
C SER A 69 -23.74 16.65 18.45
N ALA A 70 -23.41 16.88 17.17
CA ALA A 70 -22.03 16.95 16.70
C ALA A 70 -21.22 17.99 17.52
N PRO A 71 -19.89 17.83 17.66
CA PRO A 71 -19.05 18.88 18.20
C PRO A 71 -19.28 20.16 17.39
N THR A 72 -19.65 21.25 18.07
CA THR A 72 -19.90 22.53 17.40
C THR A 72 -18.61 23.09 16.83
N ALA A 73 -18.60 23.36 15.52
CA ALA A 73 -17.48 24.00 14.83
C ALA A 73 -16.98 25.22 15.61
N THR A 74 -15.67 25.30 15.81
CA THR A 74 -15.05 26.41 16.54
C THR A 74 -15.04 27.64 15.64
N SER A 75 -15.60 28.76 16.08
CA SER A 75 -15.53 30.02 15.32
C SER A 75 -14.08 30.49 15.21
N THR A 76 -13.56 30.47 13.99
CA THR A 76 -12.19 30.85 13.63
C THR A 76 -12.09 32.29 13.10
N THR A 77 -13.22 32.98 12.89
CA THR A 77 -13.30 34.32 12.28
C THR A 77 -12.32 35.34 12.88
N ASP A 78 -12.24 35.43 14.21
CA ASP A 78 -11.32 36.35 14.90
C ASP A 78 -9.85 35.91 14.78
N ARG A 79 -9.58 34.59 14.72
CA ARG A 79 -8.22 34.04 14.55
C ARG A 79 -7.70 34.35 13.15
N LEU A 80 -8.52 34.10 12.12
CA LEU A 80 -8.23 34.43 10.72
C LEU A 80 -8.04 35.94 10.53
N LYS A 81 -8.87 36.78 11.17
CA LYS A 81 -8.73 38.24 11.13
C LYS A 81 -7.41 38.72 11.73
N LYS A 82 -7.00 38.20 12.89
CA LYS A 82 -5.69 38.50 13.50
C LYS A 82 -4.54 38.03 12.61
N LEU A 83 -4.63 36.82 12.05
CA LEU A 83 -3.60 36.25 11.17
C LEU A 83 -3.41 37.09 9.89
N ARG A 84 -4.49 37.47 9.21
CA ARG A 84 -4.45 38.30 8.00
C ARG A 84 -3.87 39.69 8.24
N ALA A 85 -4.09 40.26 9.43
CA ALA A 85 -3.45 41.53 9.81
C ALA A 85 -1.92 41.40 9.94
N LEU A 86 -1.41 40.26 10.44
CA LEU A 86 0.03 39.98 10.47
C LEU A 86 0.58 39.68 9.06
N MET A 87 -0.15 38.91 8.24
CA MET A 87 0.24 38.66 6.84
C MET A 87 0.41 39.96 6.06
N HIS A 88 -0.50 40.93 6.21
CA HIS A 88 -0.37 42.24 5.59
C HIS A 88 0.84 43.03 6.13
N ALA A 89 1.21 42.86 7.40
CA ALA A 89 2.40 43.52 7.97
C ALA A 89 3.72 42.92 7.47
N GLU A 90 3.75 41.62 7.20
CA GLU A 90 4.90 40.87 6.67
C GLU A 90 4.91 40.79 5.12
N HIS A 91 4.02 41.50 4.44
CA HIS A 91 3.86 41.50 2.97
C HIS A 91 3.61 40.11 2.35
N VAL A 92 2.85 39.25 3.03
CA VAL A 92 2.49 37.89 2.62
C VAL A 92 1.08 37.83 2.02
N SER A 93 0.95 37.32 0.80
CA SER A 93 -0.33 37.09 0.11
C SER A 93 -1.08 35.85 0.64
N ALA A 94 -0.34 34.79 0.94
CA ALA A 94 -0.88 33.53 1.48
C ALA A 94 0.11 32.89 2.46
N PHE A 95 -0.39 32.39 3.60
CA PHE A 95 0.41 31.72 4.62
C PHE A 95 0.02 30.24 4.74
N VAL A 96 1.01 29.35 4.73
CA VAL A 96 0.80 27.90 4.78
C VAL A 96 1.13 27.36 6.17
N VAL A 97 0.17 26.64 6.77
CA VAL A 97 0.23 26.06 8.12
C VAL A 97 0.11 24.53 8.02
N PRO A 98 1.24 23.79 7.98
CA PRO A 98 1.25 22.33 8.01
C PRO A 98 0.84 21.79 9.40
N SER A 99 0.71 20.47 9.53
CA SER A 99 0.47 19.80 10.82
C SER A 99 1.75 19.57 11.61
N GLU A 100 2.84 19.42 10.89
CA GLU A 100 4.15 18.97 11.32
C GLU A 100 4.85 19.99 12.23
N ASP A 101 5.62 19.48 13.19
CA ASP A 101 6.49 20.28 14.06
C ASP A 101 7.88 20.53 13.42
N ALA A 102 8.79 21.11 14.21
CA ALA A 102 10.15 21.40 13.76
C ALA A 102 11.03 20.17 13.45
N HIS A 103 10.53 18.97 13.78
CA HIS A 103 11.18 17.67 13.61
C HIS A 103 10.44 16.75 12.64
N GLN A 104 9.40 17.29 11.97
CA GLN A 104 8.54 16.57 11.03
C GLN A 104 7.87 15.36 11.71
N SER A 105 7.47 15.51 12.97
CA SER A 105 6.69 14.53 13.74
C SER A 105 5.26 14.40 13.18
N GLU A 106 4.74 13.17 13.11
CA GLU A 106 3.36 12.92 12.65
C GLU A 106 2.31 13.27 13.71
N TYR A 107 2.58 12.90 14.95
CA TYR A 107 1.88 13.41 16.11
C TYR A 107 2.74 14.52 16.70
N VAL A 108 2.14 15.67 16.97
CA VAL A 108 2.81 16.83 17.55
C VAL A 108 2.40 17.02 19.01
N ALA A 109 3.21 17.75 19.77
CA ALA A 109 2.80 18.20 21.11
C ALA A 109 1.79 19.35 21.01
N GLU A 110 0.97 19.56 22.04
CA GLU A 110 -0.07 20.60 22.09
C GLU A 110 0.46 22.01 21.73
N CYS A 111 1.72 22.30 22.04
CA CYS A 111 2.38 23.57 21.72
C CYS A 111 2.66 23.79 20.22
N ASP A 112 2.56 22.75 19.38
CA ASP A 112 2.85 22.80 17.96
C ASP A 112 1.62 22.47 17.09
N GLU A 113 0.42 22.25 17.69
CA GLU A 113 -0.89 22.04 17.03
C GLU A 113 -1.48 23.28 16.32
N ARG A 114 -0.63 24.05 15.63
CA ARG A 114 -0.98 25.35 15.00
C ARG A 114 -2.13 25.25 14.01
N ARG A 115 -2.14 24.20 13.19
CA ARG A 115 -3.21 23.91 12.22
C ARG A 115 -4.55 23.69 12.93
N ALA A 116 -4.57 22.97 14.05
CA ALA A 116 -5.77 22.78 14.86
C ALA A 116 -6.21 24.08 15.54
N TYR A 117 -5.27 24.89 16.04
CA TYR A 117 -5.60 26.21 16.58
C TYR A 117 -6.21 27.15 15.52
N ILE A 118 -5.63 27.26 14.31
CA ILE A 118 -6.15 28.22 13.31
C ILE A 118 -7.47 27.77 12.67
N SER A 119 -7.66 26.46 12.46
CA SER A 119 -8.82 25.91 11.71
C SER A 119 -9.92 25.27 12.58
N GLY A 120 -9.62 24.86 13.81
CA GLY A 120 -10.50 24.04 14.63
C GLY A 120 -10.50 22.54 14.29
N PHE A 121 -9.83 22.12 13.20
CA PHE A 121 -9.73 20.70 12.80
C PHE A 121 -8.61 19.97 13.53
N THR A 122 -8.93 18.86 14.20
CA THR A 122 -8.04 18.12 15.13
C THR A 122 -7.56 16.74 14.63
N GLY A 123 -7.74 16.39 13.35
CA GLY A 123 -7.16 15.14 12.80
C GLY A 123 -5.63 15.18 12.79
N SER A 124 -4.92 14.04 12.72
CA SER A 124 -3.44 14.07 12.74
C SER A 124 -2.87 14.70 11.46
N ALA A 125 -3.44 14.41 10.30
CA ALA A 125 -2.94 14.88 9.01
C ALA A 125 -3.79 16.02 8.40
N GLY A 126 -3.11 17.05 7.91
CA GLY A 126 -3.71 18.11 7.09
C GLY A 126 -2.79 19.31 6.87
N LEU A 127 -3.22 20.22 6.01
CA LEU A 127 -2.47 21.44 5.70
C LEU A 127 -3.47 22.57 5.48
N ALA A 128 -3.30 23.68 6.20
CA ALA A 128 -4.13 24.86 6.07
C ALA A 128 -3.42 25.91 5.21
N ILE A 129 -4.12 26.47 4.22
CA ILE A 129 -3.70 27.66 3.47
C ILE A 129 -4.65 28.79 3.83
N VAL A 130 -4.10 29.91 4.29
CA VAL A 130 -4.87 31.13 4.55
C VAL A 130 -4.37 32.20 3.58
N SER A 131 -5.26 32.70 2.71
CA SER A 131 -5.01 33.90 1.91
C SER A 131 -5.62 35.12 2.60
N LEU A 132 -5.43 36.31 2.01
CA LEU A 132 -6.08 37.54 2.49
C LEU A 132 -7.62 37.47 2.45
N GLU A 133 -8.20 36.66 1.57
CA GLU A 133 -9.66 36.59 1.34
C GLU A 133 -10.27 35.25 1.76
N SER A 134 -9.64 34.13 1.37
CA SER A 134 -10.11 32.76 1.58
C SER A 134 -9.27 31.96 2.60
N ALA A 135 -9.77 30.80 3.01
CA ALA A 135 -9.02 29.80 3.77
C ALA A 135 -9.41 28.39 3.29
N ALA A 136 -8.42 27.52 3.11
CA ALA A 136 -8.60 26.15 2.62
C ALA A 136 -7.87 25.16 3.53
N LEU A 137 -8.48 24.02 3.82
CA LEU A 137 -7.88 22.91 4.56
C LEU A 137 -7.81 21.67 3.66
N PHE A 138 -6.59 21.22 3.38
CA PHE A 138 -6.29 19.95 2.74
C PHE A 138 -6.18 18.86 3.80
N THR A 139 -6.84 17.73 3.58
CA THR A 139 -6.65 16.51 4.39
C THR A 139 -6.97 15.27 3.54
N ASP A 140 -6.61 14.09 4.03
CA ASP A 140 -6.80 12.83 3.31
C ASP A 140 -8.11 12.10 3.67
N GLY A 141 -8.38 11.00 2.96
CA GLY A 141 -9.64 10.24 3.06
C GLY A 141 -10.01 9.72 4.45
N ARG A 142 -9.06 9.63 5.39
CA ARG A 142 -9.31 9.26 6.79
C ARG A 142 -10.11 10.32 7.55
N TYR A 143 -10.05 11.58 7.08
CA TYR A 143 -10.47 12.76 7.84
C TYR A 143 -11.58 13.59 7.19
N PHE A 144 -12.05 13.23 5.99
CA PHE A 144 -13.10 13.99 5.28
C PHE A 144 -14.36 14.25 6.12
N LEU A 145 -14.83 13.25 6.86
CA LEU A 145 -16.03 13.42 7.72
C LEU A 145 -15.73 14.31 8.92
N GLN A 146 -14.63 14.07 9.64
CA GLN A 146 -14.22 14.87 10.81
C GLN A 146 -14.05 16.35 10.43
N ALA A 147 -13.32 16.64 9.35
CA ALA A 147 -13.11 18.00 8.88
C ALA A 147 -14.44 18.69 8.52
N SER A 148 -15.38 17.98 7.86
CA SER A 148 -16.70 18.53 7.53
C SER A 148 -17.59 18.86 8.74
N GLN A 149 -17.26 18.34 9.93
CA GLN A 149 -17.99 18.61 11.18
C GLN A 149 -17.29 19.67 12.06
N GLN A 150 -15.95 19.73 12.02
CA GLN A 150 -15.15 20.61 12.88
C GLN A 150 -14.88 22.00 12.27
N LEU A 151 -14.81 22.11 10.94
CA LEU A 151 -14.58 23.38 10.25
C LEU A 151 -15.83 24.27 10.28
N ASP A 152 -15.61 25.58 10.43
CA ASP A 152 -16.66 26.58 10.28
C ASP A 152 -16.80 27.05 8.81
N SER A 153 -17.74 27.96 8.55
CA SER A 153 -18.02 28.47 7.20
C SER A 153 -16.92 29.35 6.59
N ASN A 154 -15.82 29.64 7.28
CA ASN A 154 -14.69 30.37 6.72
C ASN A 154 -13.74 29.46 5.91
N TRP A 155 -13.85 28.13 6.06
CA TRP A 155 -12.92 27.16 5.50
C TRP A 155 -13.51 26.34 4.35
N THR A 156 -12.74 26.20 3.28
CA THR A 156 -13.02 25.27 2.18
C THR A 156 -12.29 23.94 2.43
N LEU A 157 -13.03 22.83 2.51
CA LEU A 157 -12.46 21.50 2.70
C LEU A 157 -12.00 20.90 1.37
N MET A 158 -10.68 20.79 1.20
CA MET A 158 -10.02 20.20 0.04
C MET A 158 -9.75 18.71 0.31
N LYS A 159 -10.44 17.85 -0.44
CA LYS A 159 -10.44 16.39 -0.25
C LYS A 159 -9.31 15.72 -1.04
N SER A 160 -8.09 15.81 -0.50
CA SER A 160 -6.87 15.34 -1.16
C SER A 160 -6.96 13.87 -1.60
N GLY A 161 -6.56 13.59 -2.84
CA GLY A 161 -6.59 12.25 -3.44
C GLY A 161 -7.87 11.90 -4.20
N ASN A 162 -8.87 12.78 -4.23
CA ASN A 162 -9.94 12.71 -5.24
C ASN A 162 -9.42 13.25 -6.59
N PRO A 163 -9.85 12.70 -7.75
CA PRO A 163 -9.36 13.13 -9.06
C PRO A 163 -9.53 14.63 -9.37
N ASP A 164 -10.64 15.22 -8.92
CA ASP A 164 -11.01 16.62 -9.22
C ASP A 164 -10.45 17.63 -8.19
N VAL A 165 -9.57 17.21 -7.28
CA VAL A 165 -9.01 18.07 -6.22
C VAL A 165 -7.51 18.25 -6.47
N PRO A 166 -7.04 19.48 -6.75
CA PRO A 166 -5.63 19.75 -7.00
C PRO A 166 -4.78 19.47 -5.75
N THR A 167 -3.48 19.27 -5.95
CA THR A 167 -2.52 19.31 -4.83
C THR A 167 -2.51 20.69 -4.19
N TRP A 168 -2.01 20.81 -2.95
CA TRP A 168 -1.97 22.11 -2.28
C TRP A 168 -0.96 23.07 -2.96
N GLN A 169 0.04 22.54 -3.65
CA GLN A 169 0.98 23.28 -4.49
C GLN A 169 0.28 23.81 -5.76
N GLU A 170 -0.40 22.93 -6.50
CA GLU A 170 -1.23 23.33 -7.65
C GLU A 170 -2.26 24.38 -7.26
N TYR A 171 -2.92 24.22 -6.11
CA TYR A 171 -3.87 25.20 -5.59
C TYR A 171 -3.24 26.58 -5.35
N LEU A 172 -2.02 26.65 -4.80
CA LEU A 172 -1.30 27.92 -4.64
C LEU A 172 -0.98 28.57 -6.00
N VAL A 173 -0.64 27.76 -7.01
CA VAL A 173 -0.33 28.25 -8.36
C VAL A 173 -1.59 28.71 -9.10
N GLN A 174 -2.72 28.02 -8.90
CA GLN A 174 -3.99 28.31 -9.59
C GLN A 174 -4.83 29.42 -8.95
N ASN A 175 -4.74 29.64 -7.63
CA ASN A 175 -5.66 30.50 -6.87
C ASN A 175 -5.01 31.78 -6.31
N LEU A 176 -3.74 32.04 -6.61
CA LEU A 176 -3.05 33.27 -6.21
C LEU A 176 -2.66 34.09 -7.44
N PRO A 177 -2.78 35.44 -7.41
CA PRO A 177 -2.30 36.29 -8.48
C PRO A 177 -0.80 36.11 -8.75
N ALA A 178 -0.38 36.30 -10.00
CA ALA A 178 1.03 36.33 -10.38
C ALA A 178 1.84 37.32 -9.51
N GLY A 179 3.11 37.00 -9.24
CA GLY A 179 3.95 37.82 -8.36
C GLY A 179 3.59 37.77 -6.86
N SER A 180 2.74 36.83 -6.43
CA SER A 180 2.36 36.67 -5.02
C SER A 180 3.52 36.23 -4.13
N HIS A 181 3.43 36.61 -2.85
CA HIS A 181 4.39 36.22 -1.81
C HIS A 181 3.76 35.16 -0.90
N ILE A 182 4.29 33.93 -0.94
CA ILE A 182 3.80 32.78 -0.19
C ILE A 182 4.66 32.68 1.08
N GLY A 183 4.08 32.95 2.23
CA GLY A 183 4.75 32.86 3.53
C GLY A 183 4.76 31.43 4.07
N ILE A 184 5.92 30.96 4.50
CA ILE A 184 6.08 29.69 5.23
C ILE A 184 6.94 29.88 6.47
N ASP A 185 6.70 29.06 7.50
CA ASP A 185 7.61 28.95 8.64
C ASP A 185 8.76 27.96 8.30
N PRO A 186 10.01 28.42 8.21
CA PRO A 186 11.14 27.56 7.84
C PRO A 186 11.49 26.50 8.89
N LEU A 187 10.93 26.55 10.10
CA LEU A 187 11.11 25.50 11.10
C LEU A 187 10.26 24.26 10.81
N VAL A 188 9.07 24.39 10.25
CA VAL A 188 8.14 23.25 10.04
C VAL A 188 8.19 22.68 8.63
N PHE A 189 8.57 23.48 7.63
CA PHE A 189 8.79 23.00 6.26
C PHE A 189 10.15 22.32 6.08
N THR A 190 10.19 21.20 5.34
CA THR A 190 11.46 20.56 4.95
C THR A 190 12.21 21.42 3.94
N ALA A 191 13.55 21.32 3.94
CA ALA A 191 14.35 21.98 2.90
C ALA A 191 14.00 21.47 1.49
N THR A 192 13.77 20.16 1.36
CA THR A 192 13.47 19.50 0.08
C THR A 192 12.12 19.93 -0.51
N ASP A 193 11.08 20.07 0.30
CA ASP A 193 9.76 20.47 -0.19
C ASP A 193 9.66 21.97 -0.43
N ALA A 194 10.37 22.80 0.37
CA ALA A 194 10.54 24.22 0.07
C ALA A 194 11.25 24.44 -1.28
N HIS A 195 12.32 23.69 -1.58
CA HIS A 195 13.01 23.77 -2.87
C HIS A 195 12.17 23.29 -4.07
N LYS A 196 11.19 22.40 -3.87
CA LYS A 196 10.22 22.04 -4.93
C LYS A 196 9.22 23.17 -5.14
N LEU A 197 8.61 23.66 -4.06
CA LEU A 197 7.63 24.73 -4.10
C LEU A 197 8.21 26.03 -4.68
N GLU A 198 9.46 26.39 -4.35
CA GLU A 198 10.16 27.53 -4.95
C GLU A 198 10.24 27.44 -6.48
N LYS A 199 10.46 26.24 -7.04
CA LYS A 199 10.52 26.00 -8.49
C LYS A 199 9.15 26.04 -9.16
N GLU A 200 8.10 25.65 -8.45
CA GLU A 200 6.72 25.67 -8.95
C GLU A 200 6.17 27.09 -8.95
N LEU A 201 6.38 27.85 -7.86
CA LEU A 201 5.98 29.25 -7.74
C LEU A 201 6.73 30.17 -8.70
N ALA A 202 8.00 29.89 -8.99
CA ALA A 202 8.80 30.68 -9.94
C ALA A 202 8.17 30.74 -11.36
N LYS A 203 7.40 29.72 -11.77
CA LYS A 203 6.72 29.68 -13.07
C LYS A 203 5.65 30.76 -13.25
N ILE A 204 5.11 31.29 -12.15
CA ILE A 204 4.08 32.34 -12.13
C ILE A 204 4.62 33.64 -11.48
N GLY A 205 5.93 33.84 -11.53
CA GLY A 205 6.63 34.99 -10.92
C GLY A 205 6.53 35.10 -9.39
N SER A 206 5.88 34.13 -8.73
CA SER A 206 5.59 34.16 -7.30
C SER A 206 6.78 33.67 -6.48
N LYS A 207 6.88 34.14 -5.23
CA LYS A 207 8.07 33.94 -4.38
C LYS A 207 7.70 33.31 -3.04
N LEU A 208 8.51 32.34 -2.61
CA LEU A 208 8.44 31.77 -1.28
C LEU A 208 9.19 32.68 -0.29
N LEU A 209 8.52 33.11 0.77
CA LEU A 209 9.08 33.92 1.85
C LEU A 209 9.17 33.11 3.15
N PRO A 210 10.37 32.77 3.62
CA PRO A 210 10.57 32.27 4.98
C PRO A 210 10.29 33.36 6.01
N VAL A 211 9.23 33.21 6.80
CA VAL A 211 8.81 34.16 7.85
C VAL A 211 8.66 33.45 9.20
N PRO A 212 8.75 34.15 10.35
CA PRO A 212 8.43 33.56 11.65
C PRO A 212 6.99 33.05 11.70
N ASN A 213 6.71 32.07 12.57
CA ASN A 213 5.37 31.51 12.65
C ASN A 213 4.31 32.55 13.08
N LEU A 214 3.43 32.92 12.17
CA LEU A 214 2.40 33.95 12.42
C LEU A 214 1.26 33.45 13.33
N VAL A 215 1.06 32.12 13.43
CA VAL A 215 0.06 31.54 14.34
C VAL A 215 0.51 31.67 15.79
N ASP A 216 1.81 31.45 16.05
CA ASP A 216 2.39 31.57 17.40
C ASP A 216 2.22 33.00 17.98
N GLN A 217 2.17 34.04 17.13
CA GLN A 217 1.97 35.44 17.55
C GLN A 217 0.54 35.76 17.98
N ILE A 218 -0.47 35.06 17.45
CA ILE A 218 -1.89 35.29 17.77
C ILE A 218 -2.42 34.32 18.84
N TRP A 219 -1.67 33.25 19.13
CA TRP A 219 -2.04 32.20 20.08
C TRP A 219 -1.65 32.58 21.52
N GLU A 220 -2.37 33.55 22.09
CA GLU A 220 -2.15 34.06 23.46
C GLU A 220 -2.12 32.97 24.55
N SER A 221 -2.85 31.86 24.34
CA SER A 221 -2.95 30.73 25.27
C SER A 221 -2.15 29.50 24.83
N ARG A 222 -1.06 29.68 24.07
CA ARG A 222 -0.23 28.58 23.56
C ARG A 222 0.40 27.78 24.71
N PRO A 223 0.27 26.44 24.73
CA PRO A 223 0.94 25.59 25.72
C PRO A 223 2.47 25.73 25.68
N GLN A 224 3.13 25.54 26.82
CA GLN A 224 4.58 25.44 26.86
C GLN A 224 5.05 24.11 26.26
N ARG A 225 6.22 24.11 25.62
CA ARG A 225 6.83 22.88 25.11
C ARG A 225 7.13 21.91 26.26
N PRO A 226 6.72 20.63 26.18
CA PRO A 226 7.10 19.61 27.15
C PRO A 226 8.62 19.45 27.29
N ALA A 227 9.06 19.12 28.50
CA ALA A 227 10.47 19.00 28.88
C ALA A 227 10.68 17.82 29.84
N ASN A 228 10.08 16.68 29.51
CA ASN A 228 9.91 15.56 30.45
C ASN A 228 11.25 14.84 30.72
N PRO A 229 11.44 14.22 31.91
CA PRO A 229 12.68 13.54 32.24
C PRO A 229 12.98 12.36 31.30
N LEU A 230 14.20 12.27 30.78
CA LEU A 230 14.57 11.21 29.84
C LEU A 230 14.89 9.87 30.54
N MET A 231 14.54 8.79 29.84
CA MET A 231 14.86 7.41 30.21
C MET A 231 15.98 6.84 29.32
N THR A 232 16.88 6.07 29.91
CA THR A 232 17.93 5.32 29.19
C THR A 232 17.50 3.88 28.92
N LEU A 233 17.84 3.34 27.76
CA LEU A 233 17.68 1.91 27.45
C LEU A 233 19.01 1.17 27.56
N SER A 234 18.96 -0.05 28.11
CA SER A 234 20.13 -0.91 28.22
C SER A 234 20.55 -1.50 26.87
N THR A 235 21.81 -1.95 26.77
CA THR A 235 22.30 -2.70 25.61
C THR A 235 21.61 -4.08 25.48
N GLU A 236 21.07 -4.63 26.57
CA GLU A 236 20.31 -5.89 26.54
C GLU A 236 19.01 -5.75 25.74
N THR A 237 18.34 -4.61 25.84
CA THR A 237 17.13 -4.29 25.05
C THR A 237 17.47 -3.81 23.64
N THR A 238 18.50 -2.96 23.51
CA THR A 238 18.80 -2.26 22.24
C THR A 238 19.79 -3.00 21.33
N GLY A 239 20.48 -4.02 21.83
CA GLY A 239 21.46 -4.85 21.11
C GLY A 239 22.77 -4.15 20.69
N LYS A 240 22.80 -2.81 20.67
CA LYS A 240 23.98 -1.99 20.35
C LYS A 240 24.02 -0.76 21.24
N THR A 241 25.22 -0.40 21.69
CA THR A 241 25.47 0.85 22.41
C THR A 241 25.30 2.07 21.50
N HIS A 242 25.03 3.24 22.10
CA HIS A 242 25.02 4.50 21.36
C HIS A 242 26.38 4.76 20.67
N THR A 243 27.48 4.37 21.30
CA THR A 243 28.84 4.52 20.76
C THR A 243 29.03 3.72 19.47
N GLU A 244 28.56 2.47 19.41
CA GLU A 244 28.60 1.65 18.21
C GLU A 244 27.71 2.21 17.09
N LYS A 245 26.52 2.73 17.44
CA LYS A 245 25.61 3.39 16.48
C LYS A 245 26.24 4.64 15.87
N ILE A 246 26.88 5.49 16.69
CA ILE A 246 27.62 6.69 16.25
C ILE A 246 28.83 6.30 15.38
N GLN A 247 29.56 5.24 15.73
CA GLN A 247 30.68 4.75 14.91
C GLN A 247 30.21 4.21 13.55
N GLN A 248 29.05 3.55 13.49
CA GLN A 248 28.45 3.13 12.23
C GLN A 248 28.05 4.35 11.38
N LEU A 249 27.35 5.31 11.96
CA LEU A 249 26.98 6.56 11.30
C LEU A 249 28.21 7.27 10.72
N ARG A 250 29.30 7.43 11.51
CA ARG A 250 30.56 8.04 11.03
C ARG A 250 31.16 7.32 9.82
N LYS A 251 31.14 5.99 9.77
CA LYS A 251 31.60 5.22 8.59
C LYS A 251 30.73 5.48 7.36
N ASP A 252 29.43 5.68 7.55
CA ASP A 252 28.51 5.95 6.44
C ASP A 252 28.58 7.41 5.96
N LEU A 253 28.97 8.35 6.83
CA LEU A 253 29.35 9.72 6.45
C LEU A 253 30.68 9.75 5.68
N GLU A 254 31.70 8.99 6.14
CA GLU A 254 33.00 8.86 5.47
C GLU A 254 32.85 8.33 4.04
N LYS A 255 32.04 7.28 3.83
CA LYS A 255 31.70 6.75 2.49
C LYS A 255 31.02 7.76 1.58
N ARG A 256 30.26 8.71 2.15
CA ARG A 256 29.53 9.76 1.42
C ARG A 256 30.38 11.02 1.20
N GLY A 257 31.58 11.12 1.78
CA GLY A 257 32.46 12.28 1.64
C GLY A 257 31.90 13.57 2.24
N VAL A 258 31.18 13.49 3.36
CA VAL A 258 30.54 14.64 4.02
C VAL A 258 31.21 15.01 5.35
N ALA A 259 31.25 16.31 5.67
CA ALA A 259 31.86 16.89 6.87
C ALA A 259 31.16 16.47 8.19
N GLY A 260 29.91 16.02 8.08
CA GLY A 260 29.06 15.66 9.20
C GLY A 260 27.61 15.51 8.77
N CYS A 261 26.72 15.24 9.73
CA CYS A 261 25.28 15.28 9.52
C CYS A 261 24.53 15.98 10.66
N VAL A 262 23.38 16.55 10.32
CA VAL A 262 22.36 16.97 11.28
C VAL A 262 21.29 15.88 11.35
N VAL A 263 20.94 15.45 12.56
CA VAL A 263 19.85 14.51 12.83
C VAL A 263 18.71 15.30 13.46
N SER A 264 17.58 15.40 12.75
CA SER A 264 16.40 16.18 13.15
C SER A 264 15.20 15.34 13.60
N GLY A 265 15.02 14.13 13.08
CA GLY A 265 13.92 13.25 13.50
C GLY A 265 14.06 12.83 14.97
N LEU A 266 13.04 13.06 15.79
CA LEU A 266 13.09 12.74 17.22
C LEU A 266 13.29 11.24 17.49
N ASP A 267 12.71 10.40 16.63
CA ASP A 267 12.87 8.94 16.63
C ASP A 267 14.30 8.51 16.28
N GLU A 268 14.97 9.22 15.37
CA GLU A 268 16.38 9.01 15.04
C GLU A 268 17.30 9.38 16.21
N VAL A 269 17.07 10.52 16.86
CA VAL A 269 17.86 10.95 18.03
C VAL A 269 17.66 9.97 19.20
N ALA A 270 16.41 9.60 19.51
CA ALA A 270 16.09 8.61 20.53
C ALA A 270 16.77 7.25 20.26
N TRP A 271 16.75 6.77 19.01
CA TRP A 271 17.42 5.52 18.65
C TRP A 271 18.95 5.62 18.70
N LEU A 272 19.54 6.71 18.22
CA LEU A 272 21.00 6.90 18.13
C LEU A 272 21.66 6.92 19.51
N PHE A 273 21.01 7.56 20.49
CA PHE A 273 21.53 7.73 21.85
C PHE A 273 21.04 6.67 22.86
N ASN A 274 20.21 5.72 22.45
CA ASN A 274 19.52 4.78 23.35
C ASN A 274 18.76 5.50 24.48
N LEU A 275 18.10 6.61 24.14
CA LEU A 275 17.27 7.40 25.06
C LEU A 275 15.81 7.34 24.63
N ARG A 276 14.90 7.56 25.57
CA ARG A 276 13.45 7.71 25.36
C ARG A 276 12.93 8.87 26.19
N GLY A 277 11.83 9.44 25.74
CA GLY A 277 11.14 10.54 26.43
C GLY A 277 9.64 10.32 26.45
N SER A 278 8.90 11.38 26.76
CA SER A 278 7.44 11.43 26.72
C SER A 278 6.97 12.85 26.39
N ASP A 279 7.68 13.56 25.52
CA ASP A 279 7.33 14.95 25.15
C ASP A 279 6.22 15.01 24.09
N VAL A 280 6.06 13.92 23.31
CA VAL A 280 5.00 13.76 22.31
C VAL A 280 4.06 12.65 22.80
N HIS A 281 2.75 12.87 22.71
CA HIS A 281 1.76 11.86 23.09
C HIS A 281 1.94 10.60 22.23
N CYS A 282 1.78 9.42 22.87
CA CYS A 282 1.95 8.08 22.28
C CYS A 282 3.35 7.71 21.71
N ASN A 283 4.22 8.68 21.43
CA ASN A 283 5.55 8.46 20.87
C ASN A 283 6.63 8.70 21.95
N PRO A 284 7.45 7.69 22.32
CA PRO A 284 8.38 7.75 23.46
C PRO A 284 9.68 8.52 23.12
N VAL A 285 9.51 9.73 22.58
CA VAL A 285 10.55 10.63 22.08
C VAL A 285 10.61 11.93 22.90
N PHE A 286 11.63 12.75 22.64
CA PHE A 286 11.90 14.00 23.36
C PHE A 286 12.44 15.05 22.40
N PHE A 287 12.14 16.33 22.65
CA PHE A 287 12.54 17.43 21.76
C PHE A 287 14.07 17.60 21.75
N ALA A 288 14.70 17.18 20.65
CA ALA A 288 16.15 17.20 20.51
C ALA A 288 16.62 17.24 19.05
N TYR A 289 17.82 17.77 18.85
CA TYR A 289 18.60 17.62 17.62
C TYR A 289 19.97 17.02 17.94
N ALA A 290 20.65 16.46 16.95
CA ALA A 290 22.06 16.12 17.08
C ALA A 290 22.88 16.54 15.87
N VAL A 291 24.13 16.93 16.11
CA VAL A 291 25.13 17.20 15.08
C VAL A 291 26.29 16.24 15.28
N VAL A 292 26.53 15.38 14.29
CA VAL A 292 27.57 14.35 14.33
C VAL A 292 28.62 14.69 13.28
N THR A 293 29.87 14.86 13.71
CA THR A 293 31.02 15.05 12.82
C THR A 293 31.99 13.86 12.98
N PRO A 294 33.05 13.73 12.16
CA PRO A 294 34.07 12.72 12.34
C PRO A 294 34.73 12.72 13.74
N THR A 295 34.78 13.87 14.42
CA THR A 295 35.51 14.04 15.70
C THR A 295 34.59 14.34 16.89
N SER A 296 33.52 15.10 16.71
CA SER A 296 32.58 15.52 17.78
C SER A 296 31.17 14.94 17.63
N VAL A 297 30.42 14.96 18.74
CA VAL A 297 28.98 14.69 18.79
C VAL A 297 28.35 15.72 19.72
N ASN A 298 27.47 16.56 19.19
CA ASN A 298 26.70 17.52 19.96
C ASN A 298 25.24 17.06 20.02
N LEU A 299 24.64 17.07 21.21
CA LEU A 299 23.24 16.74 21.46
C LEU A 299 22.54 17.97 22.05
N TYR A 300 21.54 18.50 21.33
CA TYR A 300 20.83 19.72 21.66
C TYR A 300 19.46 19.36 22.20
N LEU A 301 19.17 19.71 23.45
CA LEU A 301 17.92 19.37 24.13
C LEU A 301 17.66 20.31 25.31
N GLN A 302 16.48 20.22 25.92
CA GLN A 302 16.12 21.05 27.07
C GLN A 302 16.88 20.59 28.34
N PRO A 303 17.67 21.47 29.01
CA PRO A 303 18.48 21.11 30.18
C PRO A 303 17.69 20.43 31.32
N GLU A 304 16.41 20.76 31.44
CA GLU A 304 15.45 20.28 32.44
C GLU A 304 15.18 18.77 32.30
N SER A 305 15.20 18.25 31.08
CA SER A 305 15.01 16.82 30.78
C SER A 305 16.18 15.93 31.26
N VAL A 306 17.35 16.53 31.50
CA VAL A 306 18.63 15.81 31.68
C VAL A 306 18.88 15.44 33.14
N THR A 307 18.55 14.19 33.48
CA THR A 307 18.90 13.59 34.77
C THR A 307 20.40 13.23 34.85
N ASN A 308 20.90 12.98 36.06
CA ASN A 308 22.30 12.54 36.24
C ASN A 308 22.57 11.18 35.59
N LEU A 309 21.57 10.30 35.56
CA LEU A 309 21.66 8.97 34.95
C LEU A 309 21.84 9.07 33.43
N VAL A 310 21.19 10.05 32.78
CA VAL A 310 21.40 10.38 31.36
C VAL A 310 22.82 10.88 31.10
N ARG A 311 23.36 11.75 31.96
CA ARG A 311 24.76 12.23 31.86
C ARG A 311 25.77 11.09 32.01
N GLU A 312 25.52 10.14 32.91
CA GLU A 312 26.36 8.96 33.11
C GLU A 312 26.31 8.01 31.90
N HIS A 313 25.12 7.77 31.33
CA HIS A 313 24.91 6.94 30.15
C HIS A 313 25.58 7.50 28.88
N LEU A 314 25.50 8.81 28.65
CA LEU A 314 26.09 9.46 27.46
C LEU A 314 27.61 9.66 27.59
N GLY A 315 28.14 9.72 28.81
CA GLY A 315 29.57 9.91 29.06
C GLY A 315 30.10 11.30 28.63
N PRO A 316 31.43 11.51 28.67
CA PRO A 316 32.05 12.80 28.37
C PRO A 316 32.22 13.08 26.87
N ASP A 317 32.08 12.06 26.00
CA ASP A 317 32.32 12.18 24.56
C ASP A 317 31.16 12.85 23.80
N ILE A 318 30.00 13.01 24.44
CA ILE A 318 28.79 13.64 23.90
C ILE A 318 28.58 14.99 24.58
N ILE A 319 28.63 16.06 23.80
CA ILE A 319 28.50 17.43 24.30
C ILE A 319 27.02 17.80 24.32
N ILE A 320 26.43 17.83 25.52
CA ILE A 320 25.05 18.29 25.72
C ILE A 320 24.99 19.82 25.67
N LYS A 321 24.10 20.36 24.84
CA LYS A 321 23.85 21.81 24.67
C LYS A 321 22.35 22.14 24.79
N PRO A 322 21.98 23.40 25.09
CA PRO A 322 20.57 23.83 25.05
C PRO A 322 19.96 23.67 23.67
N TYR A 323 18.68 23.28 23.60
CA TYR A 323 17.93 22.99 22.36
C TYR A 323 18.14 24.06 21.25
N ASP A 324 17.87 25.34 21.53
CA ASP A 324 17.94 26.40 20.52
C ASP A 324 19.36 26.79 20.08
N SER A 325 20.40 26.40 20.83
CA SER A 325 21.79 26.75 20.49
C SER A 325 22.32 26.06 19.23
N ILE A 326 21.55 25.11 18.66
CA ILE A 326 21.87 24.50 17.36
C ILE A 326 21.93 25.55 16.24
N PHE A 327 21.04 26.54 16.22
CA PHE A 327 20.98 27.49 15.11
C PHE A 327 22.25 28.37 15.03
N ASP A 328 22.78 28.76 16.18
CA ASP A 328 24.04 29.52 16.29
C ASP A 328 25.27 28.63 15.98
N ASP A 329 25.28 27.40 16.47
CA ASP A 329 26.34 26.42 16.18
C ASP A 329 26.42 26.09 14.67
N LEU A 330 25.27 25.88 14.01
CA LEU A 330 25.20 25.64 12.57
C LEU A 330 25.66 26.87 11.76
N GLN A 331 25.31 28.08 12.23
CA GLN A 331 25.80 29.31 11.64
C GLN A 331 27.33 29.42 11.75
N GLY A 332 27.91 28.99 12.88
CA GLY A 332 29.35 28.90 13.08
C GLY A 332 30.02 27.84 12.18
N LEU A 333 29.40 26.68 12.03
CA LEU A 333 29.86 25.60 11.13
C LEU A 333 29.84 26.01 9.66
N SER A 334 28.86 26.82 9.23
CA SER A 334 28.75 27.32 7.85
C SER A 334 30.07 27.90 7.32
N PHE A 335 30.72 28.77 8.11
CA PHE A 335 32.00 29.39 7.75
C PHE A 335 33.14 28.37 7.60
N VAL A 336 33.17 27.34 8.45
CA VAL A 336 34.19 26.28 8.41
C VAL A 336 34.00 25.44 7.14
N VAL A 337 32.77 25.02 6.88
CA VAL A 337 32.40 24.19 5.71
C VAL A 337 32.70 24.93 4.41
N GLN A 338 32.34 26.22 4.30
CA GLN A 338 32.69 27.07 3.16
C GLN A 338 34.20 27.18 2.95
N SER A 339 34.99 27.32 4.02
CA SER A 339 36.45 27.45 3.91
C SER A 339 37.14 26.15 3.45
N GLN A 340 36.50 25.00 3.64
CA GLN A 340 37.04 23.67 3.31
C GLN A 340 36.48 23.10 2.00
N GLY A 341 35.37 23.64 1.49
CA GLY A 341 34.70 23.14 0.28
C GLY A 341 33.96 21.82 0.48
N GLU A 342 33.80 21.37 1.73
CA GLU A 342 33.04 20.17 2.09
C GLU A 342 31.53 20.47 2.13
N LYS A 343 30.70 19.46 2.39
CA LYS A 343 29.25 19.64 2.61
C LYS A 343 28.75 18.84 3.82
N PHE A 344 27.69 19.35 4.45
CA PHE A 344 26.96 18.64 5.50
C PHE A 344 25.80 17.83 4.92
N LEU A 345 25.56 16.63 5.47
CA LEU A 345 24.38 15.83 5.16
C LEU A 345 23.19 16.29 6.01
N LEU A 346 22.10 16.67 5.36
CA LEU A 346 20.79 16.87 5.97
C LEU A 346 19.85 15.73 5.58
N GLY A 347 19.01 15.31 6.51
CA GLY A 347 17.91 14.39 6.22
C GLY A 347 16.89 15.05 5.31
N THR A 348 16.17 14.27 4.50
CA THR A 348 14.99 14.76 3.76
C THR A 348 13.87 15.24 4.69
N ARG A 349 13.86 14.77 5.96
CA ARG A 349 13.03 15.26 7.08
C ARG A 349 13.75 16.31 7.93
N THR A 350 14.62 17.13 7.34
CA THR A 350 15.24 18.26 8.05
C THR A 350 14.64 19.57 7.57
N ASN A 351 14.28 20.43 8.54
CA ASN A 351 13.64 21.70 8.26
C ASN A 351 14.53 22.70 7.50
N LEU A 352 13.89 23.61 6.77
CA LEU A 352 14.52 24.61 5.94
C LEU A 352 15.43 25.55 6.75
N ALA A 353 15.08 25.87 8.00
CA ALA A 353 15.88 26.75 8.86
C ALA A 353 17.29 26.20 9.10
N MET A 354 17.46 24.88 9.29
CA MET A 354 18.80 24.28 9.40
C MET A 354 19.62 24.42 8.11
N ALA A 355 19.00 24.21 6.95
CA ALA A 355 19.65 24.39 5.64
C ALA A 355 20.03 25.86 5.40
N MET A 356 19.19 26.82 5.82
CA MET A 356 19.50 28.25 5.76
C MET A 356 20.66 28.63 6.68
N ARG A 357 20.74 28.08 7.92
CA ARG A 357 21.83 28.36 8.87
C ARG A 357 23.18 27.80 8.44
N LEU A 358 23.20 26.58 7.89
CA LEU A 358 24.40 26.02 7.27
C LEU A 358 24.75 26.71 5.94
N GLY A 359 23.77 27.33 5.28
CA GLY A 359 23.87 27.87 3.92
C GLY A 359 23.50 26.82 2.88
N ARG A 360 22.48 27.09 2.06
CA ARG A 360 21.87 26.12 1.12
C ARG A 360 22.86 25.44 0.16
N ASN A 361 23.94 26.13 -0.23
CA ASN A 361 24.96 25.56 -1.12
C ASN A 361 25.91 24.56 -0.42
N ASN A 362 25.99 24.62 0.91
CA ASN A 362 26.92 23.85 1.75
C ASN A 362 26.32 22.52 2.26
N VAL A 363 25.11 22.18 1.82
CA VAL A 363 24.39 20.97 2.26
C VAL A 363 24.14 19.98 1.13
N ILE A 364 23.95 18.72 1.50
CA ILE A 364 23.43 17.64 0.67
C ILE A 364 22.18 17.12 1.37
N GLU A 365 21.03 17.22 0.73
CA GLU A 365 19.78 16.65 1.20
C GLU A 365 19.68 15.21 0.70
N ALA A 366 19.65 14.24 1.61
CA ALA A 366 19.45 12.83 1.27
C ALA A 366 18.86 12.07 2.46
N ARG A 367 18.35 10.84 2.23
CA ARG A 367 17.80 10.03 3.31
C ARG A 367 18.86 9.75 4.38
N SER A 368 18.47 9.94 5.64
CA SER A 368 19.34 9.78 6.81
C SER A 368 19.79 8.33 6.95
N PRO A 369 21.10 8.05 7.13
CA PRO A 369 21.60 6.71 7.44
C PRO A 369 21.01 6.14 8.75
N VAL A 370 20.55 6.99 9.68
CA VAL A 370 19.95 6.55 10.95
C VAL A 370 18.56 5.95 10.70
N ILE A 371 17.77 6.52 9.78
CA ILE A 371 16.48 5.96 9.34
C ILE A 371 16.68 4.56 8.73
N ASP A 372 17.61 4.43 7.78
CA ASP A 372 17.92 3.13 7.15
C ASP A 372 18.43 2.10 8.19
N ALA A 373 19.25 2.53 9.15
CA ALA A 373 19.85 1.65 10.15
C ALA A 373 18.87 1.15 11.23
N LYS A 374 17.87 1.97 11.64
CA LYS A 374 16.89 1.58 12.67
C LYS A 374 15.70 0.79 12.12
N ALA A 375 15.41 0.94 10.81
CA ALA A 375 14.36 0.19 10.14
C ALA A 375 14.58 -1.33 10.21
N ILE A 376 15.84 -1.77 10.18
CA ILE A 376 16.28 -3.16 10.29
C ILE A 376 16.64 -3.48 11.75
N LYS A 377 15.74 -4.17 12.45
CA LYS A 377 15.90 -4.48 13.88
C LYS A 377 16.92 -5.59 14.07
N ASN A 378 17.78 -5.44 15.07
CA ASN A 378 18.74 -6.47 15.47
C ASN A 378 18.10 -7.56 16.36
N ASP A 379 18.81 -8.65 16.64
CA ASP A 379 18.25 -9.79 17.37
C ASP A 379 17.67 -9.45 18.76
N ALA A 380 18.23 -8.47 19.48
CA ALA A 380 17.70 -8.01 20.76
C ALA A 380 16.39 -7.22 20.57
N GLU A 381 16.37 -6.28 19.62
CA GLU A 381 15.16 -5.52 19.25
C GLU A 381 14.05 -6.47 18.75
N LEU A 382 14.38 -7.46 17.91
CA LEU A 382 13.44 -8.48 17.43
C LEU A 382 12.94 -9.41 18.55
N SER A 383 13.79 -9.75 19.52
CA SER A 383 13.40 -10.53 20.70
C SER A 383 12.44 -9.73 21.60
N GLY A 384 12.72 -8.45 21.80
CA GLY A 384 11.85 -7.52 22.50
C GLY A 384 10.48 -7.37 21.82
N MET A 385 10.46 -7.19 20.49
CA MET A 385 9.22 -7.12 19.71
C MET A 385 8.37 -8.40 19.86
N ARG A 386 8.96 -9.61 19.84
CA ARG A 386 8.22 -10.85 20.12
C ARG A 386 7.64 -10.88 21.54
N GLN A 387 8.41 -10.44 22.53
CA GLN A 387 7.97 -10.42 23.93
C GLN A 387 6.88 -9.38 24.21
N CYS A 388 6.94 -8.18 23.61
CA CYS A 388 5.90 -7.16 23.79
C CYS A 388 4.57 -7.60 23.17
N HIS A 389 4.57 -8.16 21.96
CA HIS A 389 3.35 -8.64 21.31
C HIS A 389 2.71 -9.83 22.04
N LEU A 390 3.50 -10.69 22.69
CA LEU A 390 2.95 -11.78 23.52
C LEU A 390 2.26 -11.24 24.79
N LYS A 391 2.86 -10.27 25.48
CA LYS A 391 2.23 -9.58 26.63
C LYS A 391 0.97 -8.82 26.22
N ASP A 392 1.01 -8.17 25.06
CA ASP A 392 -0.12 -7.41 24.54
C ASP A 392 -1.27 -8.31 24.10
N ALA A 393 -0.97 -9.46 23.49
CA ALA A 393 -1.98 -10.47 23.15
C ALA A 393 -2.75 -10.96 24.40
N VAL A 394 -2.07 -11.14 25.54
CA VAL A 394 -2.74 -11.48 26.82
C VAL A 394 -3.70 -10.36 27.26
N ALA A 395 -3.28 -9.09 27.20
CA ALA A 395 -4.14 -7.96 27.54
C ALA A 395 -5.37 -7.85 26.62
N VAL A 396 -5.17 -7.97 25.31
CA VAL A 396 -6.22 -7.84 24.29
C VAL A 396 -7.21 -9.04 24.33
N ILE A 397 -6.72 -10.26 24.58
CA ILE A 397 -7.60 -11.44 24.74
C ILE A 397 -8.46 -11.32 25.99
N ASN A 398 -7.86 -10.96 27.13
CA ASN A 398 -8.60 -10.72 28.38
C ASN A 398 -9.66 -9.62 28.21
N TYR A 399 -9.31 -8.57 27.49
CA TYR A 399 -10.23 -7.49 27.15
C TYR A 399 -11.42 -7.94 26.30
N PHE A 400 -11.20 -8.68 25.21
CA PHE A 400 -12.31 -9.15 24.37
C PHE A 400 -13.20 -10.17 25.09
N ALA A 401 -12.62 -11.05 25.91
CA ALA A 401 -13.38 -11.97 26.76
C ALA A 401 -14.26 -11.22 27.78
N TRP A 402 -13.68 -10.22 28.46
CA TRP A 402 -14.43 -9.33 29.37
C TRP A 402 -15.55 -8.58 28.64
N LEU A 403 -15.28 -8.01 27.46
CA LEU A 403 -16.26 -7.24 26.70
C LEU A 403 -17.43 -8.11 26.24
N GLU A 404 -17.16 -9.33 25.76
CA GLU A 404 -18.20 -10.31 25.42
C GLU A 404 -19.05 -10.69 26.65
N GLU A 405 -18.43 -10.92 27.81
CA GLU A 405 -19.16 -11.21 29.06
C GLU A 405 -20.02 -10.02 29.53
N GLN A 406 -19.47 -8.80 29.55
CA GLN A 406 -20.20 -7.61 29.98
C GLN A 406 -21.42 -7.34 29.09
N LEU A 407 -21.25 -7.38 27.77
CA LEU A 407 -22.35 -7.18 26.82
C LEU A 407 -23.39 -8.30 26.92
N ALA A 408 -22.97 -9.56 27.10
CA ALA A 408 -23.89 -10.68 27.34
C ALA A 408 -24.67 -10.56 28.66
N SER A 409 -24.09 -9.93 29.69
CA SER A 409 -24.76 -9.63 30.96
C SER A 409 -25.76 -8.46 30.89
N GLY A 410 -25.78 -7.71 29.78
CA GLY A 410 -26.60 -6.51 29.61
C GLY A 410 -25.99 -5.24 30.21
N ALA A 411 -24.67 -5.19 30.38
CA ALA A 411 -23.98 -3.97 30.81
C ALA A 411 -24.09 -2.86 29.75
N ASN A 412 -24.30 -1.62 30.20
CA ASN A 412 -24.42 -0.46 29.34
C ASN A 412 -23.08 0.30 29.29
N LEU A 413 -22.21 -0.09 28.37
CA LEU A 413 -20.86 0.47 28.16
C LEU A 413 -20.86 1.37 26.92
N ASP A 414 -20.13 2.49 26.98
CA ASP A 414 -19.80 3.29 25.79
C ASP A 414 -18.43 2.92 25.18
N GLU A 415 -18.17 3.42 23.96
CA GLU A 415 -16.92 3.18 23.25
C GLU A 415 -15.67 3.61 24.05
N ALA A 416 -15.79 4.66 24.88
CA ALA A 416 -14.70 5.15 25.70
C ALA A 416 -14.51 4.30 26.97
N ASP A 417 -15.57 3.82 27.63
CA ASP A 417 -15.48 2.81 28.70
C ASP A 417 -14.69 1.59 28.24
N ALA A 418 -14.96 1.13 27.01
CA ALA A 418 -14.28 -0.02 26.43
C ALA A 418 -12.80 0.28 26.09
N ALA A 419 -12.47 1.50 25.63
CA ALA A 419 -11.09 1.92 25.41
C ALA A 419 -10.30 2.06 26.73
N ASP A 420 -10.90 2.66 27.76
CA ASP A 420 -10.36 2.80 29.12
C ASP A 420 -10.05 1.43 29.74
N GLN A 421 -10.95 0.46 29.58
CA GLN A 421 -10.76 -0.89 30.11
C GLN A 421 -9.62 -1.65 29.38
N LEU A 422 -9.46 -1.49 28.07
CA LEU A 422 -8.32 -2.06 27.35
C LEU A 422 -6.99 -1.44 27.81
N HIS A 423 -6.95 -0.12 28.01
CA HIS A 423 -5.81 0.55 28.61
C HIS A 423 -5.48 -0.03 29.99
N LEU A 424 -6.48 -0.31 30.83
CA LEU A 424 -6.28 -0.94 32.14
C LEU A 424 -5.66 -2.34 32.02
N PHE A 425 -6.14 -3.19 31.11
CA PHE A 425 -5.55 -4.53 30.88
C PHE A 425 -4.11 -4.47 30.37
N ARG A 426 -3.78 -3.49 29.52
CA ARG A 426 -2.40 -3.22 29.08
C ARG A 426 -1.52 -2.70 30.21
N SER A 427 -2.04 -1.84 31.09
CA SER A 427 -1.30 -1.26 32.23
C SER A 427 -0.81 -2.31 33.24
N GLN A 428 -1.46 -3.47 33.29
CA GLN A 428 -1.09 -4.61 34.13
C GLN A 428 0.10 -5.42 33.56
N GLN A 429 0.45 -5.23 32.29
CA GLN A 429 1.52 -5.97 31.63
C GLN A 429 2.90 -5.40 31.94
N ARG A 430 3.88 -6.29 32.14
CA ARG A 430 5.24 -5.89 32.52
C ARG A 430 5.89 -5.00 31.45
N GLY A 431 6.33 -3.83 31.88
CA GLY A 431 7.07 -2.87 31.05
C GLY A 431 6.19 -2.04 30.13
N PHE A 432 4.86 -2.04 30.29
CA PHE A 432 3.98 -1.07 29.63
C PHE A 432 4.33 0.35 30.05
N VAL A 433 4.35 1.27 29.09
CA VAL A 433 4.71 2.69 29.26
C VAL A 433 3.52 3.59 28.95
N GLY A 434 2.71 3.23 27.96
CA GLY A 434 1.54 3.99 27.51
C GLY A 434 0.97 3.41 26.22
N PRO A 435 -0.14 3.95 25.70
CA PRO A 435 -0.63 3.61 24.36
C PRO A 435 0.38 4.03 23.28
N SER A 436 0.42 3.31 22.15
CA SER A 436 1.24 3.68 20.98
C SER A 436 0.52 4.59 19.98
N PHE A 437 -0.81 4.72 20.13
CA PHE A 437 -1.71 5.73 19.55
C PHE A 437 -3.03 5.73 20.34
N ASP A 438 -3.87 6.75 20.17
CA ASP A 438 -5.19 6.79 20.82
C ASP A 438 -6.09 5.64 20.32
N THR A 439 -6.57 4.79 21.24
CA THR A 439 -7.44 3.65 20.93
C THR A 439 -8.69 4.05 20.13
N ILE A 440 -8.82 3.49 18.94
CA ILE A 440 -10.02 3.56 18.10
C ILE A 440 -10.94 2.43 18.59
N SER A 441 -11.96 2.80 19.36
CA SER A 441 -13.04 1.90 19.80
C SER A 441 -14.33 2.39 19.18
N SER A 442 -14.98 1.58 18.34
CA SER A 442 -16.05 2.04 17.45
C SER A 442 -17.15 1.01 17.24
N THR A 443 -18.41 1.41 17.45
CA THR A 443 -19.59 0.58 17.17
C THR A 443 -20.38 1.10 15.95
N GLY A 444 -20.81 0.18 15.09
CA GLY A 444 -21.66 0.47 13.93
C GLY A 444 -21.08 1.59 13.05
N PRO A 445 -21.85 2.66 12.74
CA PRO A 445 -21.43 3.74 11.85
C PRO A 445 -20.09 4.40 12.19
N ASN A 446 -19.72 4.46 13.48
CA ASN A 446 -18.44 5.02 13.92
C ASN A 446 -17.25 4.21 13.38
N GLY A 447 -17.42 2.89 13.18
CA GLY A 447 -16.37 2.03 12.62
C GLY A 447 -16.02 2.36 11.18
N ALA A 448 -16.91 3.04 10.43
CA ALA A 448 -16.60 3.52 9.08
C ALA A 448 -15.67 4.76 9.08
N VAL A 449 -15.50 5.42 10.23
CA VAL A 449 -14.61 6.58 10.39
C VAL A 449 -13.22 6.06 10.75
N ILE A 450 -12.32 6.03 9.76
CA ILE A 450 -11.06 5.27 9.80
C ILE A 450 -10.23 5.57 11.06
N HIS A 451 -10.10 6.86 11.43
CA HIS A 451 -9.41 7.36 12.62
C HIS A 451 -10.40 7.95 13.65
N TYR A 452 -11.45 7.20 14.01
CA TYR A 452 -12.40 7.60 15.04
C TYR A 452 -11.77 7.62 16.43
N LYS A 453 -11.94 8.72 17.17
CA LYS A 453 -11.57 8.81 18.58
C LYS A 453 -12.83 8.88 19.46
N PRO A 454 -13.07 7.92 20.37
CA PRO A 454 -14.18 7.99 21.31
C PRO A 454 -13.88 9.01 22.42
N GLU A 455 -14.77 10.00 22.58
CA GLU A 455 -14.63 11.03 23.63
C GLU A 455 -15.94 11.20 24.41
N LYS A 456 -15.86 11.21 25.74
CA LYS A 456 -17.02 11.47 26.61
C LYS A 456 -17.35 12.98 26.61
N PRO A 457 -18.64 13.37 26.61
CA PRO A 457 -19.84 12.54 26.77
C PRO A 457 -20.50 12.10 25.44
N ILE A 458 -19.77 12.11 24.32
CA ILE A 458 -20.33 11.94 22.96
C ILE A 458 -20.20 10.49 22.45
N ALA A 459 -19.26 9.71 23.00
CA ALA A 459 -19.03 8.29 22.71
C ALA A 459 -20.34 7.47 22.66
N ALA A 460 -20.49 6.63 21.65
CA ALA A 460 -21.71 5.84 21.46
C ALA A 460 -21.76 4.65 22.42
N THR A 461 -22.96 4.31 22.91
CA THR A 461 -23.19 3.05 23.63
C THR A 461 -22.98 1.87 22.69
N ILE A 462 -22.15 0.90 23.10
CA ILE A 462 -21.83 -0.28 22.30
C ILE A 462 -23.10 -1.13 22.14
N ASN A 463 -23.56 -1.29 20.89
CA ASN A 463 -24.69 -2.13 20.57
C ASN A 463 -24.20 -3.54 20.15
N PRO A 464 -24.59 -4.61 20.85
CA PRO A 464 -24.19 -5.97 20.49
C PRO A 464 -24.60 -6.39 19.06
N ASP A 465 -25.72 -5.87 18.55
CA ASP A 465 -26.26 -6.18 17.23
C ASP A 465 -25.62 -5.36 16.08
N LEU A 466 -24.53 -4.64 16.36
CA LEU A 466 -23.73 -3.94 15.36
C LEU A 466 -22.29 -4.47 15.36
N MET A 467 -21.59 -4.24 14.25
CA MET A 467 -20.14 -4.43 14.16
C MET A 467 -19.42 -3.57 15.20
N TYR A 468 -18.35 -4.11 15.79
CA TYR A 468 -17.47 -3.42 16.73
C TYR A 468 -16.03 -3.53 16.23
N LEU A 469 -15.39 -2.39 15.97
CA LEU A 469 -13.99 -2.30 15.57
C LEU A 469 -13.20 -1.76 16.76
N CYS A 470 -12.13 -2.46 17.12
CA CYS A 470 -11.16 -2.02 18.11
C CYS A 470 -9.77 -2.07 17.49
N ASP A 471 -9.17 -0.91 17.32
CA ASP A 471 -7.79 -0.73 16.90
C ASP A 471 -7.01 0.04 17.95
N SER A 472 -5.85 -0.50 18.33
CA SER A 472 -5.12 -0.04 19.51
C SER A 472 -3.75 -0.72 19.66
N GLY A 473 -2.77 0.03 20.14
CA GLY A 473 -1.44 -0.51 20.44
C GLY A 473 -0.86 -0.04 21.78
N GLY A 474 0.26 -0.64 22.17
CA GLY A 474 0.98 -0.32 23.40
C GLY A 474 2.47 -0.05 23.17
N GLN A 475 2.99 0.97 23.85
CA GLN A 475 4.42 1.16 24.06
C GLN A 475 4.87 0.33 25.25
N TYR A 476 5.86 -0.53 25.03
CA TYR A 476 6.54 -1.29 26.06
C TYR A 476 8.03 -0.99 26.05
N THR A 477 8.70 -1.12 27.20
CA THR A 477 10.16 -0.89 27.29
C THR A 477 10.99 -1.76 26.36
N ASP A 478 10.43 -2.87 25.86
CA ASP A 478 11.03 -3.84 24.95
C ASP A 478 10.47 -3.81 23.50
N GLY A 479 9.45 -3.01 23.19
CA GLY A 479 8.92 -2.90 21.82
C GLY A 479 7.62 -2.10 21.73
N THR A 480 7.13 -1.90 20.51
CA THR A 480 5.86 -1.21 20.22
C THR A 480 4.89 -2.20 19.57
N THR A 481 3.62 -2.19 19.97
CA THR A 481 2.59 -3.05 19.35
C THR A 481 1.57 -2.24 18.57
N ASP A 482 0.95 -2.92 17.61
CA ASP A 482 -0.16 -2.43 16.81
C ASP A 482 -1.12 -3.58 16.50
N ILE A 483 -2.44 -3.35 16.63
CA ILE A 483 -3.46 -4.37 16.39
C ILE A 483 -4.90 -3.82 16.32
N THR A 484 -5.47 -3.93 15.13
CA THR A 484 -6.91 -3.95 14.90
C THR A 484 -7.57 -5.34 14.95
N ARG A 485 -8.71 -5.46 15.63
CA ARG A 485 -9.71 -6.52 15.43
C ARG A 485 -11.11 -5.95 15.21
N THR A 486 -11.83 -6.56 14.28
CA THR A 486 -13.27 -6.32 14.08
C THR A 486 -14.06 -7.54 14.56
N LEU A 487 -15.09 -7.29 15.37
CA LEU A 487 -15.96 -8.27 16.00
C LEU A 487 -17.44 -7.91 15.74
N HIS A 488 -18.31 -8.86 16.04
CA HIS A 488 -19.74 -8.65 16.23
C HIS A 488 -20.14 -9.39 17.51
N PHE A 489 -21.18 -8.99 18.25
CA PHE A 489 -21.59 -9.71 19.47
C PHE A 489 -22.88 -10.51 19.27
N GLY A 490 -23.89 -9.92 18.62
CA GLY A 490 -25.10 -10.59 18.10
C GLY A 490 -24.85 -11.37 16.80
N THR A 491 -25.83 -11.33 15.89
CA THR A 491 -25.78 -12.05 14.59
C THR A 491 -25.43 -11.12 13.42
N PRO A 492 -24.25 -11.25 12.79
CA PRO A 492 -23.87 -10.41 11.65
C PRO A 492 -24.68 -10.70 10.39
N THR A 493 -24.93 -9.67 9.59
CA THR A 493 -25.62 -9.77 8.30
C THR A 493 -24.74 -10.46 7.25
N ARG A 494 -25.38 -10.97 6.18
CA ARG A 494 -24.65 -11.55 5.04
C ARG A 494 -23.65 -10.56 4.43
N HIS A 495 -24.00 -9.27 4.35
CA HIS A 495 -23.15 -8.27 3.71
C HIS A 495 -21.90 -7.97 4.56
N GLU A 496 -22.04 -7.79 5.87
CA GLU A 496 -20.91 -7.65 6.79
C GLU A 496 -19.97 -8.86 6.71
N LYS A 497 -20.53 -10.08 6.67
CA LYS A 497 -19.74 -11.30 6.51
C LYS A 497 -18.98 -11.36 5.18
N GLN A 498 -19.61 -10.95 4.08
CA GLN A 498 -18.96 -10.91 2.77
C GLN A 498 -17.79 -9.91 2.77
N CYS A 499 -18.02 -8.67 3.20
CA CYS A 499 -16.97 -7.65 3.28
C CYS A 499 -15.84 -8.06 4.24
N PHE A 500 -16.16 -8.60 5.42
CA PHE A 500 -15.17 -9.11 6.37
C PHE A 500 -14.30 -10.21 5.75
N THR A 501 -14.93 -11.12 5.00
CA THR A 501 -14.20 -12.21 4.35
C THR A 501 -13.29 -11.67 3.24
N ARG A 502 -13.72 -10.66 2.46
CA ARG A 502 -12.82 -10.03 1.47
C ARG A 502 -11.61 -9.36 2.10
N VAL A 503 -11.81 -8.64 3.20
CA VAL A 503 -10.70 -8.06 3.99
C VAL A 503 -9.76 -9.17 4.51
N LEU A 504 -10.32 -10.26 5.03
CA LEU A 504 -9.54 -11.41 5.50
C LEU A 504 -8.74 -12.10 4.38
N GLN A 505 -9.32 -12.26 3.18
CA GLN A 505 -8.59 -12.79 2.01
C GLN A 505 -7.40 -11.89 1.65
N GLY A 506 -7.58 -10.57 1.72
CA GLY A 506 -6.49 -9.61 1.56
C GLY A 506 -5.39 -9.75 2.62
N HIS A 507 -5.80 -9.88 3.89
CA HIS A 507 -4.88 -10.06 5.01
C HIS A 507 -4.05 -11.35 4.85
N ILE A 508 -4.70 -12.48 4.53
CA ILE A 508 -4.03 -13.78 4.31
C ILE A 508 -3.08 -13.70 3.10
N ALA A 509 -3.45 -12.99 2.03
CA ALA A 509 -2.63 -12.88 0.83
C ALA A 509 -1.31 -12.13 1.06
N ILE A 510 -1.28 -11.14 1.97
CA ILE A 510 -0.04 -10.49 2.43
C ILE A 510 0.71 -11.39 3.40
N ASP A 511 0.02 -11.91 4.42
CA ASP A 511 0.61 -12.69 5.51
C ASP A 511 1.33 -13.96 5.03
N SER A 512 0.78 -14.60 3.99
CA SER A 512 1.35 -15.80 3.35
C SER A 512 2.30 -15.51 2.17
N ALA A 513 2.58 -14.23 1.85
CA ALA A 513 3.37 -13.87 0.69
C ALA A 513 4.84 -14.35 0.80
N VAL A 514 5.36 -14.89 -0.31
CA VAL A 514 6.77 -15.26 -0.47
C VAL A 514 7.30 -14.55 -1.71
N PHE A 515 8.34 -13.73 -1.53
CA PHE A 515 8.80 -12.77 -2.53
C PHE A 515 10.33 -12.75 -2.65
N PRO A 516 10.91 -12.47 -3.82
CA PRO A 516 12.35 -12.43 -4.01
C PRO A 516 12.97 -11.16 -3.41
N ASP A 517 14.27 -11.23 -3.12
CA ASP A 517 15.07 -10.05 -2.75
C ASP A 517 14.98 -8.93 -3.80
N GLY A 518 14.85 -7.69 -3.29
CA GLY A 518 14.55 -6.46 -4.02
C GLY A 518 13.06 -6.12 -4.14
N THR A 519 12.14 -6.91 -3.60
CA THR A 519 10.70 -6.60 -3.63
C THR A 519 10.34 -5.52 -2.60
N THR A 520 9.58 -4.51 -3.03
CA THR A 520 9.08 -3.40 -2.20
C THR A 520 7.66 -3.69 -1.72
N GLY A 521 7.22 -3.09 -0.61
CA GLY A 521 5.84 -3.25 -0.15
C GLY A 521 4.81 -2.60 -1.07
N TYR A 522 5.22 -1.61 -1.89
CA TYR A 522 4.41 -1.08 -3.00
C TYR A 522 3.97 -2.18 -3.98
N LEU A 523 4.84 -3.16 -4.28
CA LEU A 523 4.53 -4.28 -5.16
C LEU A 523 3.64 -5.36 -4.49
N LEU A 524 3.53 -5.36 -3.16
CA LEU A 524 2.72 -6.32 -2.41
C LEU A 524 1.30 -5.82 -2.11
N ASP A 525 1.08 -4.50 -2.00
CA ASP A 525 -0.22 -3.88 -1.64
C ASP A 525 -1.40 -4.39 -2.47
N ILE A 526 -1.22 -4.65 -3.78
CA ILE A 526 -2.27 -5.23 -4.64
C ILE A 526 -2.83 -6.57 -4.14
N LEU A 527 -2.04 -7.37 -3.41
CA LEU A 527 -2.48 -8.65 -2.86
C LEU A 527 -3.59 -8.47 -1.83
N SER A 528 -3.56 -7.39 -1.06
CA SER A 528 -4.57 -7.09 -0.05
C SER A 528 -5.88 -6.59 -0.67
N ARG A 529 -5.78 -5.79 -1.74
CA ARG A 529 -6.92 -5.17 -2.42
C ARG A 529 -7.66 -6.09 -3.38
N ARG A 530 -6.97 -7.04 -4.01
CA ARG A 530 -7.49 -7.91 -5.08
C ARG A 530 -8.87 -8.50 -4.79
N ALA A 531 -9.11 -8.94 -3.56
CA ALA A 531 -10.38 -9.56 -3.16
C ALA A 531 -11.53 -8.54 -3.10
N LEU A 532 -11.27 -7.34 -2.56
CA LEU A 532 -12.23 -6.23 -2.53
C LEU A 532 -12.51 -5.67 -3.93
N TRP A 533 -11.46 -5.43 -4.72
CA TRP A 533 -11.58 -4.97 -6.11
C TRP A 533 -12.43 -5.91 -6.98
N SER A 534 -12.40 -7.22 -6.72
CA SER A 534 -13.23 -8.19 -7.46
C SER A 534 -14.74 -8.01 -7.24
N ASP A 535 -15.14 -7.36 -6.13
CA ASP A 535 -16.52 -6.99 -5.80
C ASP A 535 -16.79 -5.48 -6.02
N GLY A 536 -15.82 -4.72 -6.53
CA GLY A 536 -15.92 -3.26 -6.74
C GLY A 536 -15.69 -2.40 -5.48
N LEU A 537 -15.04 -2.95 -4.46
CA LEU A 537 -14.78 -2.33 -3.15
C LEU A 537 -13.29 -1.96 -2.98
N ASP A 538 -12.95 -1.00 -2.12
CA ASP A 538 -11.56 -0.63 -1.78
C ASP A 538 -11.48 0.06 -0.40
N PHE A 539 -10.28 0.40 0.06
CA PHE A 539 -10.01 1.15 1.30
C PHE A 539 -8.99 2.29 1.12
N ARG A 540 -9.25 3.42 1.78
CA ARG A 540 -8.55 4.72 1.56
C ARG A 540 -7.26 4.91 2.39
N HIS A 541 -6.53 3.84 2.68
CA HIS A 541 -5.23 3.87 3.37
C HIS A 541 -4.26 2.83 2.80
N GLY A 542 -3.01 2.81 3.29
CA GLY A 542 -2.03 1.78 2.92
C GLY A 542 -2.38 0.41 3.52
N THR A 543 -1.78 -0.65 3.00
CA THR A 543 -1.88 -2.00 3.55
C THR A 543 -1.03 -2.19 4.81
N GLY A 544 -0.05 -1.31 5.06
CA GLY A 544 0.71 -1.25 6.31
C GLY A 544 1.93 -0.33 6.28
N HIS A 545 2.58 -0.21 7.44
CA HIS A 545 3.75 0.64 7.73
C HIS A 545 4.78 -0.13 8.55
N GLY A 546 6.02 0.34 8.61
CA GLY A 546 6.98 -0.19 9.59
C GLY A 546 6.60 0.20 11.02
N VAL A 547 7.13 -0.55 12.01
CA VAL A 547 6.84 -0.33 13.44
C VAL A 547 8.15 -0.21 14.24
N GLY A 548 8.30 0.85 15.03
CA GLY A 548 9.49 1.12 15.82
C GLY A 548 9.74 0.15 16.97
N ALA A 549 11.01 0.00 17.38
CA ALA A 549 11.38 -0.76 18.58
C ALA A 549 11.30 0.16 19.82
N PHE A 550 10.13 0.14 20.49
CA PHE A 550 9.77 1.08 21.55
C PHE A 550 9.92 2.53 21.05
N LEU A 551 9.37 2.84 19.88
CA LEU A 551 9.48 4.11 19.17
C LEU A 551 8.12 4.40 18.51
N ASN A 552 8.08 5.27 17.51
CA ASN A 552 6.87 5.56 16.76
C ASN A 552 6.23 4.28 16.20
N VAL A 553 4.91 4.18 16.32
CA VAL A 553 4.13 3.06 15.78
C VAL A 553 4.18 3.04 14.25
N HIS A 554 4.12 4.22 13.62
CA HIS A 554 4.43 4.42 12.22
C HIS A 554 5.94 4.76 12.06
N GLU A 555 6.72 3.81 11.56
CA GLU A 555 8.15 3.96 11.32
C GLU A 555 8.51 3.67 9.85
N GLY A 556 8.98 4.70 9.13
CA GLY A 556 9.59 4.54 7.81
C GLY A 556 11.05 4.04 7.85
N PRO A 557 11.66 3.78 6.67
CA PRO A 557 11.26 4.29 5.36
C PRO A 557 10.50 3.28 4.49
N HIS A 558 10.44 2.01 4.89
CA HIS A 558 9.65 0.97 4.22
C HIS A 558 8.18 1.02 4.67
N GLY A 559 7.31 0.41 3.87
CA GLY A 559 5.87 0.30 4.12
C GLY A 559 5.19 -0.45 2.98
N CYS A 560 3.88 -0.69 3.10
CA CYS A 560 3.06 -1.43 2.15
C CYS A 560 1.85 -0.57 1.75
N GLY A 561 1.79 -0.11 0.51
CA GLY A 561 0.77 0.86 0.11
C GLY A 561 1.00 1.43 -1.30
N THR A 562 0.01 2.16 -1.79
CA THR A 562 0.04 2.84 -3.11
C THR A 562 0.88 4.12 -3.14
N ARG A 563 1.50 4.54 -2.02
CA ARG A 563 2.41 5.69 -1.99
C ARG A 563 3.71 5.35 -2.71
N LEU A 564 4.10 6.16 -3.70
CA LEU A 564 5.30 5.93 -4.52
C LEU A 564 6.60 5.81 -3.72
N SER A 565 6.72 6.49 -2.58
CA SER A 565 7.87 6.39 -1.68
C SER A 565 8.08 4.98 -1.10
N PHE A 566 7.02 4.17 -0.95
CA PHE A 566 7.14 2.75 -0.57
C PHE A 566 7.78 1.88 -1.66
N ASN A 567 7.98 2.41 -2.87
CA ASN A 567 8.73 1.74 -3.93
C ASN A 567 10.24 2.09 -3.92
N GLU A 568 10.71 2.98 -3.03
CA GLU A 568 12.12 3.33 -2.90
C GLU A 568 12.93 2.35 -2.03
N VAL A 569 12.25 1.54 -1.21
CA VAL A 569 12.88 0.70 -0.17
C VAL A 569 12.38 -0.74 -0.27
N PRO A 570 13.24 -1.71 -0.58
CA PRO A 570 12.86 -3.12 -0.58
C PRO A 570 12.67 -3.62 0.86
N LEU A 571 11.76 -4.57 1.03
CA LEU A 571 11.57 -5.26 2.31
C LEU A 571 12.71 -6.26 2.51
N VAL A 572 13.44 -6.14 3.63
CA VAL A 572 14.59 -6.99 3.95
C VAL A 572 14.45 -7.62 5.34
N PRO A 573 15.07 -8.79 5.59
CA PRO A 573 14.98 -9.47 6.88
C PRO A 573 15.36 -8.59 8.08
N GLY A 574 14.56 -8.65 9.14
CA GLY A 574 14.69 -7.80 10.32
C GLY A 574 13.83 -6.53 10.30
N MET A 575 13.19 -6.20 9.18
CA MET A 575 12.13 -5.18 9.16
C MET A 575 10.85 -5.69 9.84
N THR A 576 10.17 -4.79 10.52
CA THR A 576 8.80 -4.93 11.06
C THR A 576 7.80 -4.29 10.09
N LEU A 577 6.60 -4.84 9.90
CA LEU A 577 5.59 -4.31 8.98
C LEU A 577 4.17 -4.65 9.47
N THR A 578 3.23 -3.72 9.52
CA THR A 578 1.80 -4.03 9.71
C THR A 578 1.18 -4.63 8.44
N ASN A 579 0.12 -5.41 8.63
CA ASN A 579 -0.70 -5.97 7.56
C ASN A 579 -2.16 -5.75 7.95
N GLU A 580 -2.70 -4.59 7.57
CA GLU A 580 -3.91 -3.96 8.11
C GLU A 580 -5.01 -3.66 7.06
N PRO A 581 -5.31 -4.52 6.07
CA PRO A 581 -6.36 -4.21 5.11
C PRO A 581 -7.72 -3.98 5.81
N GLY A 582 -8.56 -3.17 5.17
CA GLY A 582 -9.87 -2.81 5.69
C GLY A 582 -10.94 -2.60 4.63
N TYR A 583 -12.14 -2.25 5.08
CA TYR A 583 -13.26 -1.80 4.28
C TYR A 583 -14.20 -0.95 5.14
N TYR A 584 -14.67 0.18 4.63
CA TYR A 584 -15.46 1.16 5.38
C TYR A 584 -16.72 1.51 4.61
N GLU A 585 -17.87 1.15 5.17
CA GLU A 585 -19.20 1.36 4.59
C GLU A 585 -19.82 2.60 5.25
N ASP A 586 -19.67 3.76 4.61
CA ASP A 586 -20.06 5.07 5.13
C ASP A 586 -21.46 5.05 5.77
N GLY A 587 -21.51 5.38 7.06
CA GLY A 587 -22.76 5.44 7.84
C GLY A 587 -23.34 4.08 8.26
N LYS A 588 -22.64 2.95 8.09
CA LYS A 588 -23.09 1.62 8.54
C LYS A 588 -22.11 0.89 9.45
N PHE A 589 -20.91 0.58 8.95
CA PHE A 589 -19.88 -0.17 9.68
C PHE A 589 -18.50 0.00 9.02
N GLY A 590 -17.44 -0.35 9.74
CA GLY A 590 -16.13 -0.55 9.14
C GLY A 590 -15.47 -1.83 9.65
N ILE A 591 -14.44 -2.24 8.93
CA ILE A 591 -13.71 -3.49 9.11
C ILE A 591 -12.24 -3.19 8.88
N ARG A 592 -11.39 -3.65 9.79
CA ARG A 592 -9.93 -3.73 9.61
C ARG A 592 -9.44 -4.98 10.34
N ILE A 593 -8.45 -5.66 9.76
CA ILE A 593 -7.85 -6.88 10.32
C ILE A 593 -6.34 -6.74 10.24
N GLU A 594 -5.69 -6.66 11.39
CA GLU A 594 -4.30 -6.22 11.46
C GLU A 594 -3.39 -7.13 12.29
N ASN A 595 -2.16 -7.32 11.83
CA ASN A 595 -1.09 -7.91 12.63
C ASN A 595 0.24 -7.22 12.29
N VAL A 596 1.15 -7.15 13.25
CA VAL A 596 2.56 -6.86 12.98
C VAL A 596 3.26 -8.15 12.56
N LEU A 597 4.05 -8.02 11.49
CA LEU A 597 4.83 -9.07 10.86
C LEU A 597 6.32 -8.72 10.92
N LEU A 598 7.17 -9.75 10.99
CA LEU A 598 8.62 -9.65 10.86
C LEU A 598 9.06 -10.21 9.52
N VAL A 599 9.77 -9.44 8.70
CA VAL A 599 10.38 -9.93 7.47
C VAL A 599 11.49 -10.92 7.83
N LYS A 600 11.45 -12.11 7.25
CA LYS A 600 12.45 -13.17 7.43
C LYS A 600 12.82 -13.82 6.10
N LYS A 601 13.99 -14.45 6.05
CA LYS A 601 14.37 -15.33 4.94
C LYS A 601 13.42 -16.53 4.90
N LYS A 602 13.00 -16.92 3.70
CA LYS A 602 12.08 -18.03 3.46
C LYS A 602 12.74 -19.02 2.51
N GLU A 603 12.91 -20.25 2.95
CA GLU A 603 13.36 -21.34 2.09
C GLU A 603 12.27 -21.70 1.07
N THR A 604 12.69 -21.92 -0.17
CA THR A 604 11.83 -22.23 -1.31
C THR A 604 12.38 -23.45 -2.04
N GLN A 605 11.51 -24.21 -2.71
CA GLN A 605 11.92 -25.43 -3.43
C GLN A 605 12.97 -25.16 -4.53
N HIS A 606 13.01 -23.94 -5.08
CA HIS A 606 13.89 -23.53 -6.16
C HIS A 606 14.38 -22.09 -5.95
N GLN A 607 15.67 -21.83 -6.22
CA GLN A 607 16.26 -20.49 -6.19
C GLN A 607 16.49 -19.99 -7.62
N PHE A 608 15.55 -19.21 -8.15
CA PHE A 608 15.68 -18.64 -9.49
C PHE A 608 16.77 -17.54 -9.52
N GLY A 609 17.76 -17.70 -10.39
CA GLY A 609 18.87 -16.74 -10.55
C GLY A 609 19.79 -16.61 -9.33
N GLY A 610 19.76 -17.56 -8.39
CA GLY A 610 20.52 -17.50 -7.14
C GLY A 610 20.06 -16.41 -6.16
N LYS A 611 18.87 -15.82 -6.37
CA LYS A 611 18.28 -14.85 -5.44
C LYS A 611 17.74 -15.55 -4.19
N GLU A 612 17.91 -14.90 -3.04
CA GLU A 612 17.19 -15.25 -1.83
C GLU A 612 15.70 -14.87 -1.96
N PHE A 613 14.86 -15.56 -1.19
CA PHE A 613 13.45 -15.26 -1.01
C PHE A 613 13.16 -14.94 0.44
N PHE A 614 12.22 -14.02 0.65
CA PHE A 614 11.74 -13.57 1.94
C PHE A 614 10.25 -13.88 2.09
N GLY A 615 9.78 -13.79 3.32
CA GLY A 615 8.38 -13.87 3.71
C GLY A 615 8.23 -13.35 5.14
N PHE A 616 7.13 -13.68 5.79
CA PHE A 616 6.81 -13.13 7.11
C PHE A 616 6.85 -14.16 8.24
N GLU A 617 7.16 -13.68 9.44
CA GLU A 617 6.91 -14.31 10.74
C GLU A 617 5.86 -13.49 11.50
N HIS A 618 4.82 -14.14 11.99
CA HIS A 618 3.73 -13.51 12.72
C HIS A 618 4.12 -13.37 14.19
N ILE A 619 3.90 -12.18 14.77
CA ILE A 619 4.12 -11.93 16.20
C ILE A 619 2.86 -11.48 16.96
N THR A 620 1.82 -11.03 16.26
CA THR A 620 0.52 -10.67 16.87
C THR A 620 -0.38 -11.91 17.07
N PHE A 621 -0.46 -12.41 18.31
CA PHE A 621 -1.13 -13.67 18.67
C PHE A 621 -2.57 -13.51 19.22
N VAL A 622 -3.41 -12.72 18.54
CA VAL A 622 -4.84 -12.57 18.90
C VAL A 622 -5.75 -13.26 17.87
N PRO A 623 -6.81 -13.98 18.28
CA PRO A 623 -7.78 -14.62 17.38
C PRO A 623 -8.47 -13.66 16.40
N ILE A 624 -9.01 -14.20 15.31
CA ILE A 624 -9.87 -13.49 14.35
C ILE A 624 -11.26 -14.13 14.42
N GLN A 625 -12.33 -13.33 14.49
CA GLN A 625 -13.66 -13.85 14.83
C GLN A 625 -14.29 -14.66 13.69
N THR A 626 -14.33 -15.99 13.83
CA THR A 626 -14.81 -16.93 12.81
C THR A 626 -16.27 -16.75 12.42
N LYS A 627 -17.13 -16.25 13.31
CA LYS A 627 -18.56 -16.05 13.00
C LYS A 627 -18.81 -14.99 11.91
N LEU A 628 -17.86 -14.07 11.71
CA LEU A 628 -17.88 -13.08 10.62
C LEU A 628 -17.43 -13.65 9.27
N ILE A 629 -16.87 -14.87 9.23
CA ILE A 629 -16.34 -15.46 8.00
C ILE A 629 -17.45 -16.16 7.20
N ASP A 630 -17.56 -15.83 5.91
CA ASP A 630 -18.32 -16.58 4.91
C ASP A 630 -17.41 -17.64 4.29
N ARG A 631 -17.48 -18.87 4.83
CA ARG A 631 -16.70 -20.02 4.37
C ARG A 631 -16.87 -20.32 2.88
N SER A 632 -17.95 -19.87 2.23
CA SER A 632 -18.17 -20.10 0.79
C SER A 632 -17.25 -19.27 -0.12
N LEU A 633 -16.63 -18.21 0.40
CA LEU A 633 -15.68 -17.37 -0.35
C LEU A 633 -14.22 -17.79 -0.17
N LEU A 634 -13.92 -18.65 0.82
CA LEU A 634 -12.56 -19.08 1.14
C LEU A 634 -12.12 -20.29 0.30
N SER A 635 -10.88 -20.24 -0.16
CA SER A 635 -10.13 -21.38 -0.70
C SER A 635 -9.70 -22.34 0.43
N PRO A 636 -9.41 -23.61 0.12
CA PRO A 636 -8.89 -24.57 1.10
C PRO A 636 -7.64 -24.05 1.83
N SER A 637 -6.70 -23.44 1.10
CA SER A 637 -5.48 -22.83 1.67
C SER A 637 -5.74 -21.69 2.66
N GLU A 638 -6.80 -20.89 2.45
CA GLU A 638 -7.18 -19.84 3.40
C GLU A 638 -7.85 -20.44 4.66
N VAL A 639 -8.61 -21.54 4.52
CA VAL A 639 -9.15 -22.29 5.67
C VAL A 639 -8.03 -22.94 6.47
N ASP A 640 -7.06 -23.56 5.80
CA ASP A 640 -5.89 -24.18 6.43
C ASP A 640 -5.04 -23.14 7.18
N TRP A 641 -4.84 -21.95 6.59
CA TRP A 641 -4.17 -20.83 7.27
C TRP A 641 -4.89 -20.44 8.57
N ILE A 642 -6.22 -20.26 8.54
CA ILE A 642 -7.02 -19.91 9.73
C ILE A 642 -6.86 -20.98 10.82
N ASN A 643 -7.03 -22.26 10.44
CA ASN A 643 -6.98 -23.38 11.39
C ASN A 643 -5.57 -23.58 11.98
N SER A 644 -4.52 -23.48 11.16
CA SER A 644 -3.13 -23.57 11.63
C SER A 644 -2.78 -22.43 12.59
N ARG A 645 -3.23 -21.20 12.29
CA ARG A 645 -3.00 -20.03 13.13
C ARG A 645 -3.65 -20.18 14.51
N THR A 646 -4.91 -20.63 14.57
CA THR A 646 -5.58 -20.94 15.85
C THR A 646 -4.87 -22.05 16.61
N SER A 647 -4.41 -23.10 15.90
CA SER A 647 -3.68 -24.23 16.52
C SER A 647 -2.34 -23.79 17.14
N SER A 648 -1.58 -22.93 16.46
CA SER A 648 -0.32 -22.36 16.99
C SER A 648 -0.54 -21.45 18.19
N MET A 649 -1.67 -20.75 18.28
CA MET A 649 -2.01 -19.96 19.48
C MET A 649 -2.27 -20.85 20.70
N THR A 650 -2.95 -21.99 20.53
CA THR A 650 -3.13 -22.93 21.65
C THR A 650 -1.81 -23.49 22.16
N SER A 651 -0.87 -23.88 21.28
CA SER A 651 0.43 -24.41 21.73
C SER A 651 1.28 -23.35 22.45
N ILE A 652 1.27 -22.09 21.98
CA ILE A 652 1.95 -20.98 22.68
C ILE A 652 1.33 -20.74 24.06
N SER A 653 0.02 -20.94 24.23
CA SER A 653 -0.64 -20.88 25.54
C SER A 653 -0.17 -21.98 26.49
N ASP A 654 0.24 -23.15 25.99
CA ASP A 654 0.77 -24.25 26.79
C ASP A 654 2.26 -24.07 27.14
N GLU A 655 3.07 -23.54 26.22
CA GLU A 655 4.48 -23.20 26.47
C GLU A 655 4.64 -22.03 27.46
N THR A 656 3.75 -21.03 27.41
CA THR A 656 3.75 -19.93 28.38
C THR A 656 3.34 -20.38 29.78
N LYS A 657 2.44 -21.37 29.92
CA LYS A 657 2.16 -22.03 31.22
C LYS A 657 3.42 -22.67 31.81
N ALA A 658 4.22 -23.37 30.99
CA ALA A 658 5.46 -24.01 31.43
C ALA A 658 6.52 -22.98 31.89
N HIS A 659 6.72 -21.91 31.14
CA HIS A 659 7.69 -20.86 31.50
C HIS A 659 7.25 -20.02 32.72
N ALA A 660 5.95 -19.74 32.89
CA ALA A 660 5.45 -19.03 34.06
C ALA A 660 5.61 -19.87 35.34
N ALA A 661 5.33 -21.18 35.29
CA ALA A 661 5.55 -22.10 36.41
C ALA A 661 7.05 -22.19 36.79
N SER A 662 7.94 -22.23 35.80
CA SER A 662 9.40 -22.20 36.00
C SER A 662 9.91 -20.90 36.64
N ALA A 663 9.26 -19.76 36.41
CA ALA A 663 9.65 -18.49 37.00
C ALA A 663 9.14 -18.34 38.45
N ALA A 664 7.98 -18.93 38.77
CA ALA A 664 7.36 -18.87 40.08
C ALA A 664 8.08 -19.72 41.16
N SER A 665 8.81 -20.77 40.77
CA SER A 665 9.62 -21.57 41.70
C SER A 665 10.97 -20.93 42.10
N GLY A 666 11.19 -19.65 41.74
CA GLY A 666 12.50 -18.99 41.74
C GLY A 666 12.82 -18.08 42.94
N THR A 667 11.92 -17.88 43.91
CA THR A 667 12.19 -17.03 45.09
C THR A 667 11.46 -17.48 46.36
N ASP A 668 12.15 -18.17 47.26
CA ASP A 668 12.02 -17.92 48.72
C ASP A 668 13.11 -18.62 49.54
N SER A 669 14.14 -17.86 49.95
CA SER A 669 14.94 -18.21 51.14
C SER A 669 15.68 -17.00 51.71
N GLU A 670 15.44 -16.74 53.00
CA GLU A 670 16.27 -15.97 53.93
C GLU A 670 16.25 -14.42 53.87
N ALA A 671 15.30 -13.86 54.62
CA ALA A 671 15.53 -12.62 55.36
C ALA A 671 15.63 -12.92 56.87
N ASN A 672 16.85 -12.86 57.44
CA ASN A 672 17.13 -12.35 58.80
C ASN A 672 18.60 -12.56 59.21
N HIS A 673 19.37 -11.48 59.31
CA HIS A 673 20.01 -11.11 60.58
C HIS A 673 20.65 -9.70 60.52
N THR A 674 20.55 -8.98 61.64
CA THR A 674 21.02 -7.60 61.82
C THR A 674 22.49 -7.51 62.23
N ASN A 675 23.21 -6.54 61.66
CA ASN A 675 24.35 -5.80 62.21
C ASN A 675 25.41 -6.54 63.07
N HIS A 676 26.66 -6.56 62.60
CA HIS A 676 27.73 -5.83 63.28
C HIS A 676 28.93 -5.50 62.36
N THR A 677 29.87 -4.73 62.92
CA THR A 677 30.79 -3.80 62.25
C THR A 677 32.24 -4.27 62.14
N ASN A 678 32.95 -3.76 61.12
CA ASN A 678 34.40 -3.48 61.06
C ASN A 678 35.41 -4.65 61.19
N ASN A 679 36.10 -4.99 60.09
CA ASN A 679 37.47 -4.48 59.81
C ASN A 679 38.11 -5.13 58.56
N ALA A 680 38.98 -4.39 57.88
CA ALA A 680 39.90 -4.86 56.84
C ALA A 680 41.20 -5.45 57.49
N PRO A 681 42.22 -5.95 56.76
CA PRO A 681 42.39 -6.06 55.30
C PRO A 681 42.87 -7.45 54.80
N ALA A 682 43.26 -7.51 53.52
CA ALA A 682 43.64 -8.72 52.77
C ALA A 682 44.89 -9.48 53.28
N THR A 683 44.97 -10.80 53.00
CA THR A 683 46.13 -11.44 52.32
C THR A 683 45.94 -12.94 51.99
N ASN A 684 46.61 -13.38 50.91
CA ASN A 684 47.16 -14.72 50.62
C ASN A 684 46.29 -16.00 50.55
N ASN A 685 46.07 -16.44 49.29
CA ASN A 685 46.78 -17.56 48.63
C ASN A 685 46.83 -18.99 49.22
N ASN A 686 46.66 -19.93 48.27
CA ASN A 686 47.19 -21.30 48.18
C ASN A 686 46.53 -22.44 48.96
N ALA A 687 45.72 -23.23 48.24
CA ALA A 687 46.09 -24.61 47.93
C ALA A 687 45.55 -25.03 46.55
N LYS A 688 46.37 -25.72 45.74
CA LYS A 688 45.98 -26.25 44.41
C LYS A 688 46.07 -27.77 44.41
N LYS A 689 45.11 -28.45 43.78
CA LYS A 689 45.28 -29.35 42.60
C LYS A 689 44.21 -30.47 42.55
N ASN A 690 43.39 -30.46 41.51
CA ASN A 690 43.33 -31.59 40.56
C ASN A 690 42.61 -31.17 39.27
N THR A 691 42.97 -31.57 38.05
CA THR A 691 44.26 -31.65 37.36
C THR A 691 43.95 -31.47 35.87
N LYS A 692 44.13 -30.24 35.37
CA LYS A 692 44.29 -29.93 33.94
C LYS A 692 45.66 -30.45 33.50
N GLN A 693 45.81 -31.21 32.41
CA GLN A 693 46.91 -31.04 31.43
C GLN A 693 46.95 -32.07 30.28
N ARG A 694 46.48 -31.65 29.10
CA ARG A 694 47.12 -31.82 27.78
C ARG A 694 46.62 -30.64 26.92
N ARG A 695 47.43 -29.89 26.17
CA ARG A 695 48.84 -30.08 25.76
C ARG A 695 49.68 -28.88 26.20
N LYS A 696 50.90 -29.16 26.67
CA LYS A 696 51.92 -28.16 27.03
C LYS A 696 53.00 -28.15 25.95
N LYS A 697 53.78 -27.06 25.90
CA LYS A 697 55.07 -26.97 25.21
C LYS A 697 55.89 -28.27 25.28
N LYS A 698 56.49 -28.66 24.16
CA LYS A 698 57.95 -28.82 24.09
C LYS A 698 58.48 -27.92 22.97
N LYS A 699 59.33 -26.96 23.32
CA LYS A 699 60.27 -26.35 22.36
C LYS A 699 61.44 -27.33 22.21
N SER A 700 61.90 -27.61 20.99
CA SER A 700 63.19 -27.10 20.46
C SER A 700 63.85 -28.01 19.41
N HIS A 701 64.37 -27.35 18.36
CA HIS A 701 65.49 -27.72 17.46
C HIS A 701 65.26 -28.58 16.20
N SER A 702 65.80 -28.05 15.08
CA SER A 702 66.31 -28.67 13.83
C SER A 702 65.43 -29.65 13.04
N HIS A 703 65.46 -29.72 11.70
CA HIS A 703 66.09 -28.94 10.61
C HIS A 703 65.14 -29.13 9.39
N ALA A 704 64.82 -28.11 8.60
CA ALA A 704 65.45 -27.77 7.31
C ALA A 704 65.49 -28.89 6.23
N SER A 705 65.29 -28.48 4.97
CA SER A 705 65.32 -29.25 3.71
C SER A 705 64.04 -30.04 3.39
N LYS A 706 63.35 -29.74 2.28
CA LYS A 706 63.52 -30.28 0.89
C LYS A 706 62.62 -31.52 0.69
N ASP A 707 62.12 -31.85 -0.50
CA ASP A 707 62.03 -31.19 -1.81
C ASP A 707 60.86 -31.89 -2.56
N ALA A 708 60.33 -31.24 -3.61
CA ALA A 708 59.75 -31.87 -4.81
C ALA A 708 58.55 -32.85 -4.74
N GLN A 709 57.64 -32.69 -5.73
CA GLN A 709 57.07 -33.76 -6.57
C GLN A 709 56.17 -34.84 -5.93
N ASP A 710 55.15 -35.39 -6.59
CA ASP A 710 54.40 -35.04 -7.83
C ASP A 710 53.14 -35.93 -7.84
N SER A 711 52.27 -35.74 -8.84
CA SER A 711 51.34 -36.72 -9.40
C SER A 711 50.09 -37.12 -8.59
N SER A 712 48.93 -36.87 -9.23
CA SER A 712 47.77 -37.76 -9.39
C SER A 712 47.26 -38.59 -8.19
N THR A 713 45.96 -38.68 -7.92
CA THR A 713 44.92 -38.98 -8.94
C THR A 713 43.53 -38.57 -8.44
N GLU A 714 42.59 -38.40 -9.38
CA GLU A 714 41.17 -38.11 -9.18
C GLU A 714 40.46 -39.09 -8.23
N LYS A 715 39.46 -38.61 -7.46
CA LYS A 715 38.05 -39.07 -7.57
C LYS A 715 37.06 -38.25 -6.75
N GLU A 716 35.79 -38.38 -7.12
CA GLU A 716 34.64 -37.54 -6.71
C GLU A 716 34.16 -37.79 -5.27
N ASP A 717 33.60 -36.74 -4.66
CA ASP A 717 32.85 -36.80 -3.39
C ASP A 717 31.35 -37.05 -3.67
N GLU A 718 30.79 -38.14 -3.13
CA GLU A 718 29.34 -38.27 -2.91
C GLU A 718 29.00 -37.96 -1.45
N ALA A 719 28.09 -37.01 -1.22
CA ALA A 719 27.55 -36.71 0.10
C ALA A 719 26.27 -37.53 0.37
N LYS A 720 26.20 -38.19 1.53
CA LYS A 720 24.94 -38.74 2.08
C LYS A 720 24.59 -38.07 3.40
N SER A 721 23.40 -37.50 3.44
CA SER A 721 22.75 -36.95 4.64
C SER A 721 22.24 -38.05 5.57
N LEU A 722 22.33 -37.83 6.88
CA LEU A 722 21.66 -38.64 7.90
C LEU A 722 20.58 -37.78 8.57
N ASN A 723 19.31 -38.19 8.45
CA ASN A 723 18.22 -37.68 9.28
C ASN A 723 18.31 -38.29 10.68
N VAL A 724 17.99 -37.48 11.70
CA VAL A 724 17.74 -37.94 13.07
C VAL A 724 16.45 -37.27 13.55
N GLU A 725 15.37 -38.04 13.66
CA GLU A 725 14.21 -37.65 14.46
C GLU A 725 14.55 -37.76 15.94
N VAL A 726 14.07 -36.80 16.74
CA VAL A 726 14.22 -36.80 18.20
C VAL A 726 12.83 -36.76 18.82
N GLU A 727 12.37 -37.93 19.27
CA GLU A 727 11.15 -38.10 20.05
C GLU A 727 11.43 -37.75 21.52
N TRP A 728 10.63 -36.87 22.12
CA TRP A 728 10.75 -36.48 23.54
C TRP A 728 9.61 -37.08 24.36
N VAL A 729 9.95 -37.92 25.34
CA VAL A 729 9.00 -38.55 26.26
C VAL A 729 8.71 -37.61 27.43
N THR A 730 7.43 -37.33 27.67
CA THR A 730 6.95 -36.50 28.80
C THR A 730 6.58 -37.34 30.03
N GLU A 731 7.09 -36.97 31.20
CA GLU A 731 6.50 -37.39 32.49
C GLU A 731 5.40 -36.40 32.92
N GLN A 732 4.23 -36.89 33.32
CA GLN A 732 3.15 -36.05 33.88
C GLN A 732 3.33 -35.85 35.39
N PRO A 733 3.05 -34.64 35.90
CA PRO A 733 2.21 -34.58 37.10
C PRO A 733 1.20 -33.42 37.19
N ALA A 734 0.10 -33.77 37.86
CA ALA A 734 -1.01 -33.06 38.51
C ALA A 734 -1.04 -31.51 38.72
N ASP A 735 -2.30 -31.05 38.78
CA ASP A 735 -2.85 -29.83 39.39
C ASP A 735 -2.52 -28.45 38.76
N LEU A 736 -3.36 -28.06 37.79
CA LEU A 736 -3.42 -26.70 37.23
C LEU A 736 -4.47 -25.82 37.94
N ALA A 737 -4.23 -24.50 37.94
CA ALA A 737 -5.21 -23.49 38.36
C ALA A 737 -6.35 -23.31 37.32
N PRO A 738 -7.60 -23.10 37.75
CA PRO A 738 -8.78 -23.18 36.89
C PRO A 738 -8.89 -22.04 35.85
N GLU A 739 -8.21 -20.91 36.04
CA GLU A 739 -8.25 -19.77 35.09
C GLU A 739 -7.66 -20.13 33.71
N PHE A 740 -6.72 -21.09 33.65
CA PHE A 740 -6.04 -21.44 32.40
C PHE A 740 -6.78 -22.44 31.51
N ALA A 741 -7.82 -23.11 32.02
CA ALA A 741 -8.68 -23.99 31.21
C ALA A 741 -9.59 -23.19 30.26
N GLN A 742 -10.02 -21.99 30.69
CA GLN A 742 -10.89 -21.11 29.90
C GLN A 742 -10.23 -20.67 28.58
N PHE A 743 -8.92 -20.43 28.56
CA PHE A 743 -8.19 -20.07 27.34
C PHE A 743 -8.33 -21.13 26.24
N GLN A 744 -8.19 -22.41 26.58
CA GLN A 744 -8.30 -23.50 25.60
C GLN A 744 -9.73 -23.59 25.03
N GLU A 745 -10.75 -23.41 25.89
CA GLU A 745 -12.15 -23.37 25.45
C GLU A 745 -12.42 -22.18 24.52
N VAL A 746 -11.87 -21.00 24.83
CA VAL A 746 -11.97 -19.80 23.99
C VAL A 746 -11.37 -20.08 22.60
N PHE A 747 -10.13 -20.60 22.52
CA PHE A 747 -9.51 -20.90 21.22
C PHE A 747 -10.25 -21.98 20.41
N GLN A 748 -10.83 -22.99 21.06
CA GLN A 748 -11.63 -24.02 20.36
C GLN A 748 -12.85 -23.42 19.62
N ARG A 749 -13.44 -22.33 20.13
CA ARG A 749 -14.55 -21.61 19.46
C ARG A 749 -14.09 -20.87 18.18
N PHE A 750 -12.79 -20.66 17.98
CA PHE A 750 -12.21 -20.04 16.77
C PHE A 750 -11.66 -21.07 15.76
N MET A 751 -11.96 -22.36 15.90
CA MET A 751 -11.67 -23.38 14.89
C MET A 751 -12.82 -23.51 13.88
N VAL A 752 -12.50 -23.69 12.60
CA VAL A 752 -13.52 -23.87 11.54
C VAL A 752 -13.79 -25.37 11.34
N ASN A 753 -14.65 -25.92 12.19
CA ASN A 753 -15.02 -27.35 12.14
C ASN A 753 -15.75 -27.73 10.84
N GLU A 754 -15.64 -28.99 10.42
CA GLU A 754 -16.51 -29.56 9.38
C GLU A 754 -17.92 -29.80 9.94
N PRO A 755 -18.99 -29.71 9.12
CA PRO A 755 -20.33 -30.05 9.55
C PRO A 755 -20.44 -31.56 9.81
N GLU A 756 -20.67 -31.94 11.07
CA GLU A 756 -20.80 -33.35 11.48
C GLU A 756 -21.90 -34.09 10.70
N SER A 757 -21.52 -35.16 10.00
CA SER A 757 -22.46 -36.15 9.48
C SER A 757 -22.58 -37.31 10.48
N GLU A 758 -23.80 -37.59 10.96
CA GLU A 758 -24.10 -38.60 11.97
C GLU A 758 -23.45 -39.98 11.69
N THR A 759 -22.40 -40.33 12.45
CA THR A 759 -21.82 -41.68 12.45
C THR A 759 -22.59 -42.60 13.39
N LYS A 760 -23.30 -43.59 12.84
CA LYS A 760 -23.74 -44.75 13.62
C LYS A 760 -22.60 -45.74 13.78
N ALA A 761 -22.34 -46.13 15.01
CA ALA A 761 -21.34 -47.14 15.36
C ALA A 761 -21.75 -48.54 14.88
N ASP A 762 -20.76 -49.35 14.50
CA ASP A 762 -20.76 -50.78 14.79
C ASP A 762 -19.30 -51.31 14.84
N ASN A 763 -19.09 -52.35 15.64
CA ASN A 763 -17.77 -52.73 16.18
C ASN A 763 -16.88 -53.56 15.25
N GLU A 764 -15.57 -53.48 15.53
CA GLU A 764 -14.47 -54.20 14.87
C GLU A 764 -14.53 -55.73 15.01
N LYS A 765 -13.92 -56.43 14.03
CA LYS A 765 -13.08 -57.62 14.27
C LYS A 765 -11.94 -57.67 13.25
N GLU A 766 -10.70 -57.67 13.75
CA GLU A 766 -9.50 -57.95 12.97
C GLU A 766 -9.49 -59.40 12.44
N ILE A 767 -9.04 -59.60 11.18
CA ILE A 767 -8.04 -60.63 10.83
C ILE A 767 -7.10 -60.03 9.77
N THR A 768 -5.81 -60.27 9.93
CA THR A 768 -4.70 -59.80 9.09
C THR A 768 -4.62 -60.49 7.71
N LYS A 769 -4.19 -59.79 6.65
CA LYS A 769 -2.78 -59.78 6.15
C LYS A 769 -2.58 -59.16 4.75
N ASP A 770 -1.43 -58.49 4.58
CA ASP A 770 -0.61 -58.29 3.37
C ASP A 770 -1.09 -57.50 2.12
N THR A 771 -0.20 -56.58 1.69
CA THR A 771 -0.04 -55.92 0.35
C THR A 771 -1.09 -54.85 -0.05
N ASN A 772 -0.72 -53.61 -0.40
CA ASN A 772 0.42 -53.15 -1.20
C ASN A 772 0.89 -51.71 -0.87
N LYS A 773 2.14 -51.41 -1.27
CA LYS A 773 2.77 -50.09 -1.21
C LYS A 773 2.14 -49.06 -2.15
N SER A 774 2.16 -47.81 -1.73
CA SER A 774 2.15 -46.62 -2.59
C SER A 774 3.50 -45.91 -2.48
N ASP A 775 4.43 -46.23 -3.38
CA ASP A 775 5.67 -45.48 -3.56
C ASP A 775 5.56 -44.68 -4.88
N ASP A 776 5.36 -43.36 -4.78
CA ASP A 776 5.58 -42.42 -5.87
C ASP A 776 6.98 -41.82 -5.67
N ASP A 777 8.01 -42.52 -6.15
CA ASP A 777 9.33 -41.91 -6.35
C ASP A 777 10.19 -42.72 -7.33
N MET A 778 10.91 -42.03 -8.22
CA MET A 778 11.80 -42.65 -9.21
C MET A 778 12.99 -41.74 -9.52
N SER A 779 14.13 -42.04 -8.89
CA SER A 779 15.48 -41.75 -9.39
C SER A 779 16.26 -43.06 -9.46
N GLY A 780 17.29 -43.16 -10.31
CA GLY A 780 17.91 -44.45 -10.63
C GLY A 780 19.43 -44.41 -10.82
N SER A 781 20.05 -45.57 -10.71
CA SER A 781 21.43 -45.88 -11.14
C SER A 781 21.62 -47.40 -11.36
N ASP A 782 22.84 -47.80 -11.74
CA ASP A 782 23.15 -48.86 -12.73
C ASP A 782 23.14 -50.37 -12.36
N ALA A 783 23.03 -51.18 -13.43
CA ALA A 783 23.57 -52.53 -13.70
C ALA A 783 23.21 -53.74 -12.79
N SER A 784 22.57 -54.81 -13.30
CA SER A 784 23.19 -55.74 -14.27
C SER A 784 22.21 -56.78 -14.86
N ASP A 785 22.45 -57.10 -16.15
CA ASP A 785 22.07 -58.28 -16.97
C ASP A 785 20.63 -58.87 -17.01
N ALA A 786 20.02 -58.66 -18.18
CA ALA A 786 19.28 -59.63 -19.02
C ALA A 786 17.94 -60.24 -18.55
N GLU A 787 16.82 -59.65 -19.01
CA GLU A 787 15.95 -60.28 -20.04
C GLU A 787 14.90 -59.28 -20.58
N GLU A 788 14.60 -59.31 -21.88
CA GLU A 788 13.73 -58.32 -22.54
C GLU A 788 12.23 -58.47 -22.23
N LYS A 789 11.59 -57.40 -21.73
CA LYS A 789 10.13 -57.20 -21.84
C LYS A 789 9.82 -55.75 -22.18
N GLU A 790 9.19 -55.54 -23.35
CA GLU A 790 8.75 -54.22 -23.80
C GLU A 790 7.84 -53.52 -22.77
N ALA A 791 8.25 -52.34 -22.30
CA ALA A 791 7.42 -51.50 -21.46
C ALA A 791 6.15 -51.06 -22.21
N ALA A 792 4.98 -51.42 -21.68
CA ALA A 792 3.70 -51.11 -22.30
C ALA A 792 3.49 -49.59 -22.42
N SER A 793 3.35 -49.08 -23.65
CA SER A 793 3.01 -47.68 -23.94
C SER A 793 1.93 -47.13 -23.01
N LYS A 794 2.05 -45.86 -22.57
CA LYS A 794 1.03 -45.16 -21.74
C LYS A 794 -0.40 -45.28 -22.30
N LYS A 795 -0.55 -45.47 -23.63
CA LYS A 795 -1.84 -45.70 -24.32
C LYS A 795 -2.41 -47.13 -24.12
N LYS A 796 -1.56 -48.13 -23.91
CA LYS A 796 -1.92 -49.52 -23.57
C LYS A 796 -2.33 -49.62 -22.10
N LEU A 797 -1.58 -48.97 -21.20
CA LEU A 797 -1.93 -48.87 -19.77
C LEU A 797 -3.32 -48.21 -19.56
N LYS A 798 -3.57 -47.06 -20.22
CA LYS A 798 -4.88 -46.39 -20.21
C LYS A 798 -6.03 -47.17 -20.86
N ARG A 799 -5.75 -48.25 -21.62
CA ARG A 799 -6.79 -49.17 -22.12
C ARG A 799 -7.04 -50.34 -21.17
N LEU A 800 -6.06 -50.74 -20.38
CA LEU A 800 -6.19 -51.81 -19.38
C LEU A 800 -7.01 -51.36 -18.16
N ASN A 801 -6.78 -50.13 -17.67
CA ASN A 801 -7.54 -49.56 -16.54
C ASN A 801 -8.91 -48.99 -16.95
N ARG A 802 -9.39 -49.22 -18.19
CA ARG A 802 -10.66 -48.68 -18.67
C ARG A 802 -11.80 -49.68 -18.47
N MET A 803 -12.71 -49.36 -17.56
CA MET A 803 -13.95 -50.12 -17.34
C MET A 803 -14.81 -50.19 -18.61
N SER A 804 -15.57 -51.28 -18.77
CA SER A 804 -16.54 -51.40 -19.87
C SER A 804 -17.84 -50.67 -19.53
N VAL A 805 -18.57 -50.22 -20.54
CA VAL A 805 -19.86 -49.52 -20.36
C VAL A 805 -20.89 -50.43 -19.69
N ALA A 806 -20.81 -51.75 -19.94
CA ALA A 806 -21.68 -52.73 -19.31
C ALA A 806 -21.42 -52.85 -17.80
N VAL A 807 -20.14 -52.91 -17.38
CA VAL A 807 -19.76 -52.92 -15.96
C VAL A 807 -20.17 -51.61 -15.27
N LEU A 808 -19.93 -50.46 -15.92
CA LEU A 808 -20.32 -49.16 -15.37
C LEU A 808 -21.85 -49.04 -15.21
N LYS A 809 -22.64 -49.53 -16.16
CA LYS A 809 -24.11 -49.61 -16.04
C LYS A 809 -24.59 -50.59 -14.96
N GLN A 810 -23.83 -51.65 -14.67
CA GLN A 810 -24.16 -52.60 -13.62
C GLN A 810 -23.88 -52.06 -12.20
N MET A 811 -22.90 -51.16 -12.07
CA MET A 811 -22.54 -50.53 -10.79
C MET A 811 -23.32 -49.23 -10.51
N ALA A 812 -23.86 -48.59 -11.54
CA ALA A 812 -24.63 -47.35 -11.43
C ALA A 812 -26.01 -47.57 -10.78
N LYS A 813 -26.36 -46.73 -9.79
CA LYS A 813 -27.71 -46.68 -9.20
C LYS A 813 -28.80 -46.27 -10.21
N HIS A 814 -28.39 -45.53 -11.24
CA HIS A 814 -29.21 -45.06 -12.36
C HIS A 814 -28.54 -45.44 -13.69
N PRO A 815 -28.73 -46.68 -14.21
CA PRO A 815 -28.08 -47.14 -15.45
C PRO A 815 -28.44 -46.33 -16.70
N GLU A 816 -29.53 -45.57 -16.66
CA GLU A 816 -30.06 -44.71 -17.72
C GLU A 816 -29.18 -43.48 -18.01
N VAL A 817 -28.47 -42.92 -17.02
CA VAL A 817 -27.60 -41.74 -17.20
C VAL A 817 -26.18 -42.06 -17.67
N VAL A 818 -25.85 -43.34 -17.86
CA VAL A 818 -24.50 -43.79 -18.27
C VAL A 818 -24.34 -43.76 -19.79
N ASP A 819 -23.44 -42.89 -20.25
CA ASP A 819 -23.03 -42.74 -21.65
C ASP A 819 -21.81 -43.60 -22.02
N TRP A 820 -21.66 -43.89 -23.31
CA TRP A 820 -20.52 -44.65 -23.85
C TRP A 820 -19.16 -43.91 -23.73
N ILE A 821 -19.18 -42.61 -23.42
CA ILE A 821 -17.99 -41.79 -23.17
C ILE A 821 -17.56 -41.77 -21.70
N ASP A 822 -18.44 -42.08 -20.74
CA ASP A 822 -18.14 -41.87 -19.30
C ASP A 822 -17.00 -42.76 -18.81
N VAL A 823 -16.87 -43.94 -19.41
CA VAL A 823 -15.71 -44.85 -19.30
C VAL A 823 -14.38 -44.26 -19.79
N THR A 824 -14.32 -43.02 -20.30
CA THR A 824 -13.06 -42.30 -20.59
C THR A 824 -12.70 -41.24 -19.56
N SER A 825 -13.55 -41.01 -18.56
CA SER A 825 -13.27 -40.15 -17.42
C SER A 825 -12.06 -40.64 -16.63
N SER A 826 -11.40 -39.73 -15.91
CA SER A 826 -10.43 -40.07 -14.87
C SER A 826 -11.07 -40.87 -13.73
N ASP A 827 -12.32 -40.54 -13.39
CA ASP A 827 -13.19 -41.32 -12.52
C ASP A 827 -14.57 -41.50 -13.20
N PRO A 828 -14.88 -42.70 -13.73
CA PRO A 828 -16.18 -43.00 -14.31
C PRO A 828 -17.32 -43.15 -13.29
N ASN A 829 -17.03 -43.56 -12.05
CA ASN A 829 -18.05 -43.84 -11.04
C ASN A 829 -18.60 -42.53 -10.45
N LEU A 830 -17.70 -41.62 -10.04
CA LEU A 830 -18.07 -40.30 -9.52
C LEU A 830 -18.84 -39.49 -10.58
N LEU A 831 -18.42 -39.53 -11.85
CA LEU A 831 -19.09 -38.84 -12.95
C LEU A 831 -20.54 -39.31 -13.12
N VAL A 832 -20.79 -40.62 -13.06
CA VAL A 832 -22.14 -41.19 -13.16
C VAL A 832 -22.98 -40.87 -11.93
N GLN A 833 -22.39 -40.85 -10.72
CA GLN A 833 -23.07 -40.46 -9.50
C GLN A 833 -23.53 -38.99 -9.54
N LEU A 834 -22.70 -38.09 -10.07
CA LEU A 834 -23.05 -36.67 -10.29
C LEU A 834 -24.17 -36.50 -11.33
N LYS A 835 -24.11 -37.24 -12.45
CA LYS A 835 -25.21 -37.27 -13.45
C LYS A 835 -26.53 -37.79 -12.88
N GLY A 836 -26.47 -38.73 -11.93
CA GLY A 836 -27.64 -39.31 -11.26
C GLY A 836 -28.20 -38.45 -10.11
N TYR A 837 -27.61 -37.30 -9.80
CA TYR A 837 -28.06 -36.44 -8.71
C TYR A 837 -29.29 -35.59 -9.10
N ARG A 838 -30.10 -35.21 -8.12
CA ARG A 838 -31.34 -34.46 -8.37
C ARG A 838 -31.02 -33.03 -8.79
N ASN A 839 -31.73 -32.54 -9.82
CA ASN A 839 -31.55 -31.23 -10.45
C ASN A 839 -30.24 -31.02 -11.24
N THR A 840 -29.46 -32.08 -11.52
CA THR A 840 -28.32 -31.98 -12.45
C THR A 840 -28.83 -31.78 -13.88
N VAL A 841 -28.35 -30.75 -14.59
CA VAL A 841 -28.68 -30.54 -16.01
C VAL A 841 -27.84 -31.50 -16.87
N PRO A 842 -28.44 -32.38 -17.69
CA PRO A 842 -27.68 -33.27 -18.56
C PRO A 842 -27.01 -32.48 -19.68
N VAL A 843 -25.72 -32.74 -19.93
CA VAL A 843 -24.98 -32.13 -21.04
C VAL A 843 -25.65 -32.52 -22.36
N PRO A 844 -26.08 -31.57 -23.21
CA PRO A 844 -26.76 -31.90 -24.46
C PRO A 844 -25.90 -32.79 -25.36
N MET A 845 -26.46 -33.92 -25.85
CA MET A 845 -25.72 -34.91 -26.64
C MET A 845 -24.98 -34.36 -27.87
N HIS A 846 -25.39 -33.19 -28.39
CA HIS A 846 -24.74 -32.55 -29.52
C HIS A 846 -23.42 -31.84 -29.13
N TRP A 847 -23.26 -31.36 -27.90
CA TRP A 847 -21.99 -30.77 -27.41
C TRP A 847 -20.89 -31.83 -27.27
N ASN A 848 -21.28 -33.07 -26.95
CA ASN A 848 -20.38 -34.21 -26.88
C ASN A 848 -19.95 -34.74 -28.27
N GLN A 849 -20.57 -34.29 -29.37
CA GLN A 849 -20.24 -34.69 -30.74
C GLN A 849 -19.08 -33.87 -31.36
N LYS A 850 -18.05 -33.56 -30.57
CA LYS A 850 -16.83 -32.84 -30.97
C LYS A 850 -16.24 -33.34 -32.31
N ARG A 851 -16.35 -34.65 -32.58
CA ARG A 851 -15.88 -35.28 -33.83
C ARG A 851 -16.72 -34.93 -35.07
N LYS A 852 -18.04 -34.72 -34.98
CA LYS A 852 -18.84 -34.24 -36.13
C LYS A 852 -18.61 -32.74 -36.37
N TYR A 853 -18.60 -31.94 -35.30
CA TYR A 853 -18.27 -30.52 -35.37
C TYR A 853 -16.89 -30.27 -36.00
N LEU A 854 -15.88 -31.06 -35.61
CA LEU A 854 -14.53 -30.99 -36.19
C LEU A 854 -14.41 -31.70 -37.55
N GLN A 855 -15.33 -32.58 -37.96
CA GLN A 855 -15.30 -33.19 -39.29
C GLN A 855 -15.54 -32.16 -40.40
N GLY A 856 -16.39 -31.15 -40.15
CA GLY A 856 -16.56 -30.01 -41.07
C GLY A 856 -15.32 -29.12 -41.19
N LYS A 857 -14.37 -29.19 -40.26
CA LYS A 857 -13.10 -28.42 -40.26
C LYS A 857 -11.89 -29.26 -40.68
N ARG A 858 -12.07 -30.52 -41.09
CA ARG A 858 -10.97 -31.47 -41.37
C ARG A 858 -10.69 -31.60 -42.87
N GLY A 859 -10.04 -30.57 -43.42
CA GLY A 859 -9.69 -30.49 -44.84
C GLY A 859 -9.45 -29.07 -45.37
N ILE A 860 -9.71 -28.05 -44.56
CA ILE A 860 -9.43 -26.65 -44.91
C ILE A 860 -8.03 -26.31 -44.39
N GLU A 861 -7.09 -26.10 -45.31
CA GLU A 861 -5.78 -25.55 -44.99
C GLU A 861 -5.96 -24.10 -44.51
N LYS A 862 -5.48 -23.78 -43.32
CA LYS A 862 -5.61 -22.42 -42.79
C LYS A 862 -4.66 -21.52 -43.59
N MET A 863 -5.22 -20.59 -44.37
CA MET A 863 -4.40 -19.63 -45.12
C MET A 863 -3.44 -18.92 -44.15
N PRO A 864 -2.18 -18.64 -44.57
CA PRO A 864 -1.29 -17.80 -43.79
C PRO A 864 -1.97 -16.46 -43.46
N PHE A 865 -1.81 -16.00 -42.23
CA PHE A 865 -2.33 -14.70 -41.80
C PHE A 865 -1.63 -13.60 -42.62
N ASP A 866 -2.39 -12.91 -43.45
CA ASP A 866 -1.94 -11.72 -44.18
C ASP A 866 -2.19 -10.47 -43.33
N LEU A 867 -1.33 -9.46 -43.45
CA LEU A 867 -1.51 -8.21 -42.74
C LEU A 867 -2.58 -7.35 -43.44
N PRO A 868 -3.39 -6.57 -42.69
CA PRO A 868 -4.30 -5.58 -43.28
C PRO A 868 -3.53 -4.64 -44.21
N ASP A 869 -4.15 -4.26 -45.33
CA ASP A 869 -3.49 -3.55 -46.44
C ASP A 869 -2.74 -2.28 -45.95
N PHE A 870 -3.37 -1.48 -45.08
CA PHE A 870 -2.75 -0.28 -44.49
C PHE A 870 -1.51 -0.54 -43.61
N ILE A 871 -1.37 -1.73 -43.01
CA ILE A 871 -0.16 -2.14 -42.28
C ILE A 871 0.87 -2.75 -43.25
N LYS A 872 0.40 -3.41 -44.30
CA LYS A 872 1.21 -4.03 -45.35
C LYS A 872 2.01 -2.99 -46.13
N ASP A 873 1.37 -1.86 -46.46
CA ASP A 873 1.95 -0.74 -47.20
C ASP A 873 3.10 -0.03 -46.43
N THR A 874 3.17 -0.18 -45.10
CA THR A 874 4.30 0.37 -44.30
C THR A 874 5.61 -0.43 -44.41
N GLY A 875 5.61 -1.54 -45.15
CA GLY A 875 6.79 -2.40 -45.34
C GLY A 875 7.11 -3.34 -44.17
N ILE A 876 6.34 -3.29 -43.07
CA ILE A 876 6.54 -4.15 -41.88
C ILE A 876 6.46 -5.65 -42.24
N MET A 877 5.67 -6.02 -43.25
CA MET A 877 5.58 -7.40 -43.72
C MET A 877 6.91 -7.92 -44.30
N GLU A 878 7.66 -7.08 -45.03
CA GLU A 878 8.93 -7.46 -45.64
C GLU A 878 10.02 -7.64 -44.58
N LEU A 879 10.10 -6.72 -43.61
CA LEU A 879 10.98 -6.83 -42.44
C LEU A 879 10.72 -8.14 -41.67
N ARG A 880 9.44 -8.49 -41.46
CA ARG A 880 9.05 -9.71 -40.75
C ARG A 880 9.38 -10.98 -41.55
N ASN A 881 9.23 -10.95 -42.88
CA ASN A 881 9.58 -12.06 -43.76
C ASN A 881 11.10 -12.28 -43.81
N ALA A 882 11.90 -11.22 -43.94
CA ALA A 882 13.37 -11.32 -43.92
C ALA A 882 13.90 -11.92 -42.60
N VAL A 883 13.33 -11.54 -41.45
CA VAL A 883 13.67 -12.14 -40.15
C VAL A 883 13.21 -13.60 -40.07
N LYS A 884 12.04 -13.94 -40.63
CA LYS A 884 11.54 -15.31 -40.66
C LYS A 884 12.40 -16.22 -41.52
N GLU A 885 12.85 -15.79 -42.70
CA GLU A 885 13.79 -16.53 -43.55
C GLU A 885 15.15 -16.73 -42.85
N LYS A 886 15.65 -15.70 -42.15
CA LYS A 886 16.88 -15.76 -41.36
C LYS A 886 16.75 -16.71 -40.14
N GLU A 887 15.61 -16.69 -39.45
CA GLU A 887 15.30 -17.69 -38.42
C GLU A 887 15.21 -19.08 -39.08
N ASP A 888 14.56 -19.22 -40.24
CA ASP A 888 14.34 -20.52 -40.86
C ASP A 888 15.61 -21.20 -41.41
N ALA A 889 16.55 -20.41 -41.95
CA ALA A 889 17.88 -20.86 -42.35
C ALA A 889 18.80 -21.25 -41.17
N SER A 890 18.44 -20.92 -39.92
CA SER A 890 19.28 -21.22 -38.75
C SER A 890 19.23 -22.71 -38.34
N LYS A 891 20.37 -23.24 -37.89
CA LYS A 891 20.51 -24.66 -37.50
C LYS A 891 19.64 -24.99 -36.27
N LEU A 892 19.16 -26.24 -36.20
CA LEU A 892 18.20 -26.69 -35.18
C LEU A 892 18.62 -26.39 -33.72
N LYS A 893 19.92 -26.52 -33.38
CA LYS A 893 20.47 -26.17 -32.06
C LYS A 893 20.41 -24.66 -31.75
N THR A 894 20.53 -23.80 -32.75
CA THR A 894 20.39 -22.35 -32.60
C THR A 894 18.93 -21.99 -32.35
N LYS A 895 17.98 -22.60 -33.10
CA LYS A 895 16.54 -22.46 -32.89
C LYS A 895 16.09 -22.87 -31.47
N THR A 896 16.69 -23.90 -30.87
CA THR A 896 16.40 -24.24 -29.45
C THR A 896 17.02 -23.25 -28.46
N ARG A 897 18.23 -22.74 -28.70
CA ARG A 897 18.87 -21.76 -27.80
C ARG A 897 18.13 -20.41 -27.80
N GLU A 898 17.71 -19.93 -28.98
CA GLU A 898 16.92 -18.70 -29.12
C GLU A 898 15.47 -18.82 -28.64
N ARG A 899 14.95 -20.04 -28.44
CA ARG A 899 13.63 -20.26 -27.82
C ARG A 899 13.59 -20.03 -26.31
N VAL A 900 14.75 -20.01 -25.66
CA VAL A 900 14.90 -19.93 -24.19
C VAL A 900 15.31 -18.52 -23.74
N GLN A 901 15.70 -17.63 -24.66
CA GLN A 901 16.03 -16.24 -24.37
C GLN A 901 14.87 -15.28 -24.68
N PRO A 902 14.70 -14.19 -23.91
CA PRO A 902 13.67 -13.19 -24.16
C PRO A 902 13.93 -12.45 -25.48
N LYS A 903 12.91 -12.35 -26.35
CA LYS A 903 13.01 -11.73 -27.69
C LYS A 903 12.82 -10.20 -27.65
N MET A 904 13.63 -9.48 -26.89
CA MET A 904 13.69 -8.01 -26.93
C MET A 904 14.56 -7.54 -28.12
N GLY A 905 14.14 -6.49 -28.83
CA GLY A 905 14.98 -5.79 -29.82
C GLY A 905 15.33 -6.55 -31.11
N LYS A 906 14.58 -7.58 -31.53
CA LYS A 906 14.87 -8.32 -32.77
C LYS A 906 14.52 -7.59 -34.08
N ILE A 907 13.59 -6.63 -34.02
CA ILE A 907 13.18 -5.77 -35.14
C ILE A 907 12.99 -4.39 -34.55
N ASP A 908 13.78 -3.42 -35.01
CA ASP A 908 13.51 -2.01 -34.76
C ASP A 908 12.49 -1.55 -35.79
N ILE A 909 11.35 -1.05 -35.33
CA ILE A 909 10.32 -0.46 -36.18
C ILE A 909 10.24 1.00 -35.81
N ASP A 910 10.51 1.86 -36.78
CA ASP A 910 10.42 3.31 -36.67
C ASP A 910 9.06 3.74 -36.11
N TYR A 911 9.09 4.50 -35.01
CA TYR A 911 7.90 4.97 -34.30
C TYR A 911 7.02 5.83 -35.20
N GLN A 912 7.62 6.62 -36.10
CA GLN A 912 6.90 7.45 -37.07
C GLN A 912 6.01 6.59 -37.99
N LYS A 913 6.52 5.42 -38.43
CA LYS A 913 5.79 4.50 -39.31
C LYS A 913 4.67 3.76 -38.61
N LEU A 914 4.84 3.46 -37.32
CA LEU A 914 3.76 2.89 -36.50
C LEU A 914 2.69 3.94 -36.23
N HIS A 915 3.07 5.18 -35.93
CA HIS A 915 2.15 6.29 -35.77
C HIS A 915 1.29 6.49 -37.04
N ASP A 916 1.92 6.64 -38.20
CA ASP A 916 1.20 6.78 -39.47
C ASP A 916 0.31 5.56 -39.79
N ALA A 917 0.75 4.33 -39.49
CA ALA A 917 -0.05 3.11 -39.69
C ALA A 917 -1.35 3.09 -38.85
N PHE A 918 -1.30 3.58 -37.61
CA PHE A 918 -2.41 3.50 -36.67
C PHE A 918 -3.32 4.74 -36.68
N PHE A 919 -2.78 5.93 -36.97
CA PHE A 919 -3.52 7.19 -36.89
C PHE A 919 -3.78 7.85 -38.25
N ARG A 920 -2.98 7.56 -39.29
CA ARG A 920 -3.09 8.23 -40.60
C ARG A 920 -3.66 7.36 -41.72
N TYR A 921 -3.36 6.06 -41.69
CA TYR A 921 -3.79 5.10 -42.73
C TYR A 921 -4.79 4.04 -42.23
N GLN A 922 -5.21 4.09 -40.95
CA GLN A 922 -6.14 3.11 -40.40
C GLN A 922 -7.54 3.22 -41.03
N THR A 923 -7.99 2.13 -41.64
CA THR A 923 -9.34 2.04 -42.19
C THR A 923 -10.33 1.43 -41.19
N ARG A 924 -11.56 1.96 -41.14
CA ARG A 924 -12.63 1.49 -40.23
C ARG A 924 -12.81 -0.05 -40.31
N PRO A 925 -12.81 -0.77 -39.17
CA PRO A 925 -12.94 -2.22 -39.17
C PRO A 925 -14.29 -2.65 -39.77
N ARG A 926 -14.26 -3.72 -40.57
CA ARG A 926 -15.48 -4.26 -41.18
C ARG A 926 -16.47 -4.67 -40.09
N LEU A 927 -17.73 -4.31 -40.26
CA LEU A 927 -18.83 -4.76 -39.42
C LEU A 927 -19.57 -5.91 -40.10
N SER A 928 -20.18 -6.78 -39.29
CA SER A 928 -21.15 -7.75 -39.75
C SER A 928 -22.50 -7.08 -40.09
N ILE A 929 -23.37 -7.80 -40.81
CA ILE A 929 -24.72 -7.33 -41.16
C ILE A 929 -25.64 -7.02 -39.96
N HIS A 930 -25.21 -7.34 -38.74
CA HIS A 930 -25.94 -7.09 -37.49
C HIS A 930 -25.23 -6.07 -36.58
N GLY A 931 -24.30 -5.27 -37.12
CA GLY A 931 -23.60 -4.20 -36.40
C GLY A 931 -22.44 -4.66 -35.51
N GLU A 932 -22.31 -5.96 -35.23
CA GLU A 932 -21.18 -6.52 -34.48
C GLU A 932 -19.87 -6.48 -35.29
N LEU A 933 -18.74 -6.28 -34.62
CA LEU A 933 -17.41 -6.34 -35.23
C LEU A 933 -17.20 -7.65 -36.02
N TYR A 934 -16.65 -7.56 -37.24
CA TYR A 934 -16.22 -8.72 -38.00
C TYR A 934 -14.88 -9.24 -37.47
N HIS A 935 -14.76 -10.55 -37.29
CA HIS A 935 -13.47 -11.21 -37.08
C HIS A 935 -13.37 -12.40 -38.04
N GLU A 936 -12.15 -12.68 -38.50
CA GLU A 936 -11.87 -13.78 -39.41
C GLU A 936 -12.29 -15.12 -38.77
N GLY A 937 -13.16 -15.87 -39.45
CA GLY A 937 -13.79 -17.08 -38.94
C GLY A 937 -15.30 -16.96 -38.67
N LYS A 938 -15.83 -15.74 -38.47
CA LYS A 938 -17.25 -15.48 -38.17
C LYS A 938 -18.17 -15.77 -39.37
N GLU A 939 -17.62 -15.70 -40.57
CA GLU A 939 -18.29 -16.05 -41.82
C GLU A 939 -18.70 -17.52 -41.93
N PHE A 940 -18.15 -18.40 -41.06
CA PHE A 940 -18.49 -19.82 -40.95
C PHE A 940 -19.48 -20.17 -39.83
N ASP A 941 -19.86 -19.21 -38.98
CA ASP A 941 -20.98 -19.43 -38.05
C ASP A 941 -22.33 -19.44 -38.79
N THR A 942 -23.33 -20.07 -38.20
CA THR A 942 -24.66 -20.26 -38.81
C THR A 942 -25.38 -18.92 -38.97
N LYS A 943 -25.23 -18.31 -40.15
CA LYS A 943 -25.89 -17.06 -40.53
C LYS A 943 -27.41 -17.22 -40.57
N ALA A 944 -28.11 -16.64 -39.59
CA ALA A 944 -29.55 -16.48 -39.58
C ALA A 944 -29.99 -15.41 -40.60
N LYS A 945 -29.87 -15.73 -41.90
CA LYS A 945 -30.10 -14.78 -43.02
C LYS A 945 -31.49 -14.14 -43.07
N GLU A 946 -32.47 -14.71 -42.36
CA GLU A 946 -33.88 -14.33 -42.41
C GLU A 946 -34.35 -13.52 -41.20
N VAL A 947 -33.50 -13.37 -40.16
CA VAL A 947 -33.86 -12.64 -38.94
C VAL A 947 -33.53 -11.16 -39.07
N LYS A 948 -34.57 -10.31 -39.00
CA LYS A 948 -34.45 -8.85 -38.96
C LYS A 948 -34.77 -8.34 -37.55
N PRO A 949 -33.89 -7.54 -36.90
CA PRO A 949 -34.22 -6.89 -35.63
C PRO A 949 -35.55 -6.13 -35.69
N GLY A 950 -36.35 -6.23 -34.63
CA GLY A 950 -37.69 -5.62 -34.52
C GLY A 950 -38.86 -6.47 -35.04
N ASN A 951 -38.63 -7.41 -35.96
CA ASN A 951 -39.68 -8.31 -36.45
C ASN A 951 -39.66 -9.65 -35.68
N LEU A 952 -40.75 -9.97 -34.98
CA LEU A 952 -40.91 -11.27 -34.31
C LEU A 952 -41.26 -12.36 -35.33
N SER A 953 -40.59 -13.52 -35.25
CA SER A 953 -40.96 -14.70 -36.03
C SER A 953 -42.16 -15.41 -35.42
N GLU A 954 -42.93 -16.13 -36.24
CA GLU A 954 -44.08 -16.93 -35.79
C GLU A 954 -43.68 -17.97 -34.74
N GLU A 955 -42.50 -18.58 -34.89
CA GLU A 955 -41.92 -19.53 -33.93
C GLU A 955 -41.64 -18.87 -32.57
N LEU A 956 -41.15 -17.63 -32.55
CA LEU A 956 -40.90 -16.87 -31.32
C LEU A 956 -42.21 -16.42 -30.65
N VAL A 957 -43.20 -15.99 -31.44
CA VAL A 957 -44.56 -15.65 -30.97
C VAL A 957 -45.22 -16.87 -30.31
N ALA A 958 -45.11 -18.05 -30.93
CA ALA A 958 -45.60 -19.30 -30.38
C ALA A 958 -44.84 -19.73 -29.10
N ALA A 959 -43.50 -19.67 -29.12
CA ALA A 959 -42.67 -20.05 -27.97
C ALA A 959 -42.92 -19.16 -26.74
N LEU A 960 -43.16 -17.86 -26.95
CA LEU A 960 -43.50 -16.91 -25.89
C LEU A 960 -45.02 -16.87 -25.57
N SER A 961 -45.83 -17.67 -26.25
CA SER A 961 -47.30 -17.73 -26.08
C SER A 961 -47.98 -16.35 -26.17
N ILE A 962 -47.51 -15.47 -27.07
CA ILE A 962 -48.03 -14.11 -27.24
C ILE A 962 -49.39 -14.19 -27.98
N PRO A 963 -50.51 -13.73 -27.38
CA PRO A 963 -51.80 -13.71 -28.05
C PRO A 963 -51.81 -12.76 -29.27
N PRO A 964 -52.68 -13.00 -30.27
CA PRO A 964 -52.86 -12.04 -31.37
C PRO A 964 -53.24 -10.67 -30.82
N LEU A 965 -52.64 -9.61 -31.37
CA LEU A 965 -52.74 -8.20 -30.95
C LEU A 965 -52.17 -7.86 -29.55
N ALA A 966 -51.50 -8.78 -28.85
CA ALA A 966 -50.80 -8.46 -27.60
C ALA A 966 -49.39 -7.88 -27.83
N PRO A 967 -48.88 -7.00 -26.94
CA PRO A 967 -47.53 -6.45 -27.05
C PRO A 967 -46.44 -7.48 -26.69
N PRO A 968 -45.19 -7.27 -27.16
CA PRO A 968 -44.03 -8.02 -26.66
C PRO A 968 -43.85 -7.80 -25.14
N PRO A 969 -43.49 -8.83 -24.35
CA PRO A 969 -43.40 -8.73 -22.87
C PRO A 969 -42.47 -7.62 -22.35
N TRP A 970 -41.47 -7.23 -23.14
CA TRP A 970 -40.47 -6.21 -22.81
C TRP A 970 -40.83 -4.79 -23.27
N LEU A 971 -41.97 -4.58 -23.95
CA LEU A 971 -42.37 -3.26 -24.45
C LEU A 971 -42.45 -2.20 -23.35
N ILE A 972 -42.98 -2.56 -22.17
CA ILE A 972 -43.11 -1.64 -21.03
C ILE A 972 -41.74 -1.16 -20.53
N ASN A 973 -40.72 -2.02 -20.58
CA ASN A 973 -39.36 -1.62 -20.23
C ASN A 973 -38.76 -0.69 -21.30
N MET A 974 -39.01 -0.95 -22.59
CA MET A 974 -38.60 -0.04 -23.67
C MET A 974 -39.31 1.32 -23.56
N GLN A 975 -40.59 1.37 -23.21
CA GLN A 975 -41.32 2.62 -22.92
C GLN A 975 -40.73 3.42 -21.74
N ARG A 976 -40.02 2.75 -20.82
CA ARG A 976 -39.39 3.37 -19.64
C ARG A 976 -37.93 3.80 -19.87
N TYR A 977 -37.18 3.04 -20.67
CA TYR A 977 -35.72 3.19 -20.82
C TYR A 977 -35.29 3.60 -22.24
N GLY A 978 -36.22 3.68 -23.20
CA GLY A 978 -35.95 3.99 -24.60
C GLY A 978 -35.64 2.77 -25.49
N PRO A 979 -35.36 3.00 -26.78
CA PRO A 979 -34.98 1.95 -27.72
C PRO A 979 -33.59 1.37 -27.40
N PRO A 980 -33.26 0.13 -27.86
CA PRO A 980 -31.95 -0.49 -27.62
C PRO A 980 -30.79 0.38 -28.15
N PRO A 981 -29.69 0.58 -27.38
CA PRO A 981 -28.61 1.51 -27.74
C PRO A 981 -27.99 1.29 -29.13
N GLY A 982 -27.87 0.03 -29.58
CA GLY A 982 -27.32 -0.33 -30.89
C GLY A 982 -28.30 -0.20 -32.07
N TYR A 983 -29.57 0.14 -31.82
CA TYR A 983 -30.63 0.18 -32.84
C TYR A 983 -31.56 1.39 -32.64
N LYS A 984 -30.98 2.59 -32.47
CA LYS A 984 -31.70 3.85 -32.19
C LYS A 984 -32.87 4.14 -33.15
N ASN A 985 -32.70 3.82 -34.45
CA ASN A 985 -33.67 4.12 -35.50
C ASN A 985 -34.69 2.98 -35.78
N LEU A 986 -34.76 1.96 -34.91
CA LEU A 986 -35.66 0.82 -35.10
C LEU A 986 -37.11 1.18 -34.77
N LYS A 987 -38.02 0.97 -35.74
CA LYS A 987 -39.46 1.20 -35.53
C LYS A 987 -40.07 0.07 -34.70
N ILE A 988 -40.55 0.42 -33.51
CA ILE A 988 -41.17 -0.45 -32.51
C ILE A 988 -42.60 0.07 -32.23
N PRO A 989 -43.64 -0.68 -32.61
CA PRO A 989 -45.02 -0.32 -32.32
C PRO A 989 -45.23 -0.10 -30.81
N GLY A 990 -45.87 1.01 -30.46
CA GLY A 990 -46.10 1.41 -29.07
C GLY A 990 -44.92 2.08 -28.35
N LEU A 991 -43.80 2.33 -29.03
CA LEU A 991 -42.65 3.09 -28.51
C LEU A 991 -42.32 4.34 -29.36
N ASN A 992 -42.18 4.15 -30.67
CA ASN A 992 -41.85 5.21 -31.64
C ASN A 992 -42.56 5.01 -33.00
N ALA A 993 -43.56 4.12 -33.02
CA ALA A 993 -44.49 3.88 -34.11
C ALA A 993 -45.88 3.59 -33.52
N PRO A 994 -46.98 3.83 -34.26
CA PRO A 994 -48.34 3.57 -33.77
C PRO A 994 -48.56 2.09 -33.45
N ILE A 995 -49.50 1.83 -32.53
CA ILE A 995 -49.93 0.46 -32.18
C ILE A 995 -50.73 -0.19 -33.33
N PRO A 996 -50.74 -1.52 -33.45
CA PRO A 996 -51.49 -2.22 -34.50
C PRO A 996 -53.00 -1.90 -34.45
N GLU A 997 -53.66 -1.86 -35.61
CA GLU A 997 -55.10 -1.62 -35.69
C GLU A 997 -55.90 -2.65 -34.86
N GLY A 998 -56.77 -2.15 -33.99
CA GLY A 998 -57.54 -2.97 -33.04
C GLY A 998 -56.89 -3.19 -31.67
N ALA A 999 -55.62 -2.80 -31.47
CA ALA A 999 -54.99 -2.76 -30.16
C ALA A 999 -55.48 -1.56 -29.31
N GLN A 1000 -55.35 -1.66 -27.99
CA GLN A 1000 -55.71 -0.58 -27.05
C GLN A 1000 -54.57 -0.27 -26.07
N TRP A 1001 -54.45 1.02 -25.73
CA TRP A 1001 -53.57 1.49 -24.67
C TRP A 1001 -54.16 1.16 -23.28
N GLY A 1002 -53.33 0.67 -22.38
CA GLY A 1002 -53.70 0.31 -21.01
C GLY A 1002 -52.80 -0.77 -20.42
N TYR A 1003 -52.86 -0.93 -19.10
CA TYR A 1003 -52.20 -2.02 -18.35
C TYR A 1003 -53.12 -3.21 -18.05
N HIS A 1004 -54.23 -3.34 -18.79
CA HIS A 1004 -55.06 -4.55 -18.75
C HIS A 1004 -54.37 -5.69 -19.51
N PRO A 1005 -54.76 -6.97 -19.30
CA PRO A 1005 -54.28 -8.07 -20.12
C PRO A 1005 -54.48 -7.77 -21.62
N GLY A 1006 -53.40 -7.88 -22.41
CA GLY A 1006 -53.37 -7.54 -23.84
C GLY A 1006 -53.23 -6.04 -24.18
N GLY A 1007 -53.20 -5.13 -23.19
CA GLY A 1007 -53.03 -3.70 -23.41
C GLY A 1007 -51.57 -3.28 -23.61
N TRP A 1008 -51.34 -2.24 -24.43
CA TRP A 1008 -50.01 -1.82 -24.90
C TRP A 1008 -49.27 -0.84 -23.97
N GLY A 1009 -49.64 -0.79 -22.68
CA GLY A 1009 -49.03 0.12 -21.69
C GLY A 1009 -49.58 1.55 -21.79
N LYS A 1010 -48.72 2.55 -21.60
CA LYS A 1010 -49.04 3.97 -21.85
C LYS A 1010 -48.11 4.52 -22.94
N PRO A 1011 -48.57 5.44 -23.79
CA PRO A 1011 -47.69 6.10 -24.75
C PRO A 1011 -46.60 6.86 -24.01
N PRO A 1012 -45.32 6.74 -24.41
CA PRO A 1012 -44.21 7.47 -23.81
C PRO A 1012 -44.25 8.94 -24.27
N VAL A 1013 -44.91 9.77 -23.46
CA VAL A 1013 -45.03 11.22 -23.66
C VAL A 1013 -44.47 12.00 -22.47
N ASP A 1014 -44.05 13.23 -22.70
CA ASP A 1014 -43.69 14.18 -21.66
C ASP A 1014 -44.93 14.73 -20.91
N GLU A 1015 -44.70 15.58 -19.90
CA GLU A 1015 -45.77 16.22 -19.10
C GLU A 1015 -46.71 17.11 -19.94
N PHE A 1016 -46.33 17.45 -21.17
CA PHE A 1016 -47.08 18.25 -22.13
C PHE A 1016 -47.72 17.40 -23.25
N ASN A 1017 -47.75 16.07 -23.09
CA ASN A 1017 -48.25 15.08 -24.06
C ASN A 1017 -47.49 14.99 -25.40
N ARG A 1018 -46.24 15.46 -25.47
CA ARG A 1018 -45.38 15.32 -26.67
C ARG A 1018 -44.64 13.97 -26.63
N PRO A 1019 -44.56 13.22 -27.74
CA PRO A 1019 -43.88 11.91 -27.75
C PRO A 1019 -42.38 11.99 -27.47
N LEU A 1020 -41.87 11.08 -26.63
CA LEU A 1020 -40.46 11.06 -26.18
C LEU A 1020 -39.47 10.42 -27.18
N TYR A 1021 -39.93 9.45 -27.99
CA TYR A 1021 -39.04 8.61 -28.81
C TYR A 1021 -39.38 8.55 -30.31
N GLY A 1022 -40.39 9.31 -30.77
CA GLY A 1022 -40.87 9.32 -32.17
C GLY A 1022 -42.40 9.41 -32.25
N ASP A 1023 -42.99 9.38 -33.45
CA ASP A 1023 -44.44 9.51 -33.62
C ASP A 1023 -45.20 8.22 -33.21
N VAL A 1024 -45.63 8.19 -31.95
CA VAL A 1024 -46.43 7.11 -31.35
C VAL A 1024 -47.91 7.18 -31.73
N PHE A 1025 -48.38 8.32 -32.25
CA PHE A 1025 -49.80 8.56 -32.54
C PHE A 1025 -50.14 8.52 -34.04
N GLY A 1026 -49.13 8.55 -34.92
CA GLY A 1026 -49.31 8.54 -36.38
C GLY A 1026 -49.90 9.83 -36.93
N ALA A 1027 -49.63 10.97 -36.27
CA ALA A 1027 -50.28 12.26 -36.53
C ALA A 1027 -49.47 13.20 -37.45
N ALA A 1028 -48.20 12.89 -37.77
CA ALA A 1028 -47.38 13.71 -38.64
C ALA A 1028 -47.43 13.26 -40.11
N GLN A 1029 -47.99 14.10 -40.99
CA GLN A 1029 -47.87 13.95 -42.44
C GLN A 1029 -46.56 14.57 -42.95
N THR A 1030 -45.80 13.77 -43.70
CA THR A 1030 -45.02 14.14 -44.90
C THR A 1030 -44.38 15.55 -44.98
N GLU A 1031 -43.41 15.88 -44.12
CA GLU A 1031 -42.54 17.06 -44.40
C GLU A 1031 -41.10 17.00 -43.82
N VAL A 1032 -40.49 15.81 -43.72
CA VAL A 1032 -39.03 15.66 -43.54
C VAL A 1032 -38.50 14.47 -44.36
N GLN A 1033 -38.34 14.65 -45.68
CA GLN A 1033 -37.69 13.68 -46.58
C GLN A 1033 -36.67 14.36 -47.51
N SER A 1034 -35.69 15.05 -46.93
CA SER A 1034 -34.49 15.51 -47.65
C SER A 1034 -33.25 15.72 -46.78
N GLU A 1035 -33.38 15.82 -45.45
CA GLU A 1035 -32.30 16.35 -44.59
C GLU A 1035 -31.60 15.32 -43.68
N TYR A 1036 -32.04 14.06 -43.69
CA TYR A 1036 -31.40 12.94 -42.95
C TYR A 1036 -30.75 11.91 -43.88
N MET A 1037 -30.04 12.39 -44.89
CA MET A 1037 -28.94 11.65 -45.49
C MET A 1037 -27.67 12.38 -45.07
N GLU A 1038 -27.09 11.96 -43.93
CA GLU A 1038 -25.79 12.47 -43.49
C GLU A 1038 -24.80 12.38 -44.66
N PRO A 1039 -24.00 13.42 -44.93
CA PRO A 1039 -22.90 13.32 -45.87
C PRO A 1039 -22.06 12.09 -45.52
N VAL A 1040 -21.56 11.38 -46.53
CA VAL A 1040 -20.60 10.28 -46.27
C VAL A 1040 -19.37 10.89 -45.59
N GLU A 1041 -19.23 10.65 -44.29
CA GLU A 1041 -18.04 10.99 -43.53
C GLU A 1041 -16.80 10.47 -44.27
N LYS A 1042 -15.89 11.40 -44.56
CA LYS A 1042 -14.55 11.12 -45.08
C LYS A 1042 -13.47 11.41 -44.03
N SER A 1043 -13.87 11.68 -42.79
CA SER A 1043 -13.00 11.77 -41.62
C SER A 1043 -12.18 10.48 -41.47
N LEU A 1044 -10.90 10.63 -41.14
CA LEU A 1044 -10.05 9.47 -40.88
C LEU A 1044 -10.36 8.94 -39.48
N TRP A 1045 -10.41 7.61 -39.35
CA TRP A 1045 -10.82 6.99 -38.09
C TRP A 1045 -9.69 7.14 -37.05
N GLY A 1046 -9.86 8.10 -36.13
CA GLY A 1046 -8.91 8.37 -35.05
C GLY A 1046 -8.27 9.77 -35.06
N GLU A 1047 -8.75 10.70 -35.88
CA GLU A 1047 -8.48 12.13 -35.62
C GLU A 1047 -9.11 12.53 -34.27
N LEU A 1048 -8.37 13.31 -33.48
CA LEU A 1048 -8.91 14.04 -32.34
C LEU A 1048 -9.64 15.27 -32.89
N ASP A 1049 -10.87 15.50 -32.43
CA ASP A 1049 -11.56 16.76 -32.70
C ASP A 1049 -10.72 17.90 -32.10
N LEU A 1050 -10.35 18.88 -32.93
CA LEU A 1050 -9.70 20.10 -32.46
C LEU A 1050 -10.74 20.91 -31.69
N GLU A 1051 -10.40 21.31 -30.46
CA GLU A 1051 -11.27 22.18 -29.66
C GLU A 1051 -11.44 23.53 -30.37
N GLU A 1052 -12.67 24.00 -30.49
CA GLU A 1052 -13.00 25.30 -31.07
C GLU A 1052 -12.58 26.40 -30.10
N GLU A 1053 -11.46 27.07 -30.38
CA GLU A 1053 -11.09 28.35 -29.78
C GLU A 1053 -11.98 29.46 -30.37
N GLU A 1054 -12.96 29.95 -29.58
CA GLU A 1054 -13.60 31.25 -29.84
C GLU A 1054 -12.90 32.34 -29.01
N GLU A 1055 -11.92 32.98 -29.67
CA GLU A 1055 -11.54 34.40 -29.57
C GLU A 1055 -11.59 35.11 -28.19
N GLU A 1056 -10.43 35.21 -27.52
CA GLU A 1056 -9.94 36.47 -26.91
C GLU A 1056 -8.41 36.36 -26.61
N GLU A 1057 -7.64 37.41 -26.92
CA GLU A 1057 -6.19 37.60 -26.62
C GLU A 1057 -5.12 36.85 -27.46
N GLU A 1058 -5.09 37.08 -28.79
CA GLU A 1058 -3.83 37.09 -29.58
C GLU A 1058 -3.54 38.52 -30.09
N GLU A 1059 -3.01 39.37 -29.21
CA GLU A 1059 -2.34 40.65 -29.57
C GLU A 1059 -1.04 40.85 -28.74
N GLU A 1060 -0.40 39.77 -28.24
CA GLU A 1060 0.82 39.83 -27.38
C GLU A 1060 1.96 38.81 -27.72
N GLU A 1061 1.96 38.12 -28.88
CA GLU A 1061 3.09 37.22 -29.28
C GLU A 1061 3.82 37.62 -30.60
N GLU A 1062 3.82 38.90 -31.00
CA GLU A 1062 4.80 39.45 -31.97
C GLU A 1062 5.80 40.46 -31.36
N GLU A 1063 5.84 40.63 -30.01
CA GLU A 1063 6.75 41.58 -29.31
C GLU A 1063 7.77 40.93 -28.33
N GLU A 1064 8.21 39.67 -28.51
CA GLU A 1064 9.36 39.11 -27.73
C GLU A 1064 10.47 38.40 -28.55
N GLU A 1065 10.47 38.43 -29.90
CA GLU A 1065 11.64 37.97 -30.72
C GLU A 1065 12.53 39.11 -31.30
N GLU A 1066 12.31 40.38 -30.94
CA GLU A 1066 13.16 41.52 -31.37
C GLU A 1066 13.85 42.34 -30.23
N GLU A 1067 14.03 41.81 -29.00
CA GLU A 1067 14.86 42.48 -27.96
C GLU A 1067 15.90 41.57 -27.24
N GLU A 1068 16.88 40.98 -27.94
CA GLU A 1068 18.22 40.75 -27.32
C GLU A 1068 19.44 40.70 -28.29
N GLU A 1069 19.50 41.54 -29.33
CA GLU A 1069 20.79 41.90 -29.98
C GLU A 1069 20.93 43.43 -30.19
N GLY A 1070 21.51 44.15 -29.21
CA GLY A 1070 22.12 45.46 -29.50
C GLY A 1070 22.25 46.52 -28.40
N GLU A 1071 23.29 46.43 -27.56
CA GLU A 1071 23.98 47.65 -27.07
C GLU A 1071 25.43 47.67 -27.60
N GLU A 1072 25.71 48.47 -28.64
CA GLU A 1072 26.94 49.27 -28.76
C GLU A 1072 26.90 50.26 -29.97
N GLY A 1073 26.70 51.55 -29.68
CA GLY A 1073 27.56 52.63 -30.20
C GLY A 1073 27.49 53.15 -31.65
N GLU A 1074 26.98 54.38 -31.78
CA GLU A 1074 27.40 55.45 -32.72
C GLU A 1074 27.02 55.38 -34.22
N GLY A 1075 26.71 56.52 -34.87
CA GLY A 1075 26.80 56.55 -36.34
C GLY A 1075 26.20 57.64 -37.26
N ALA A 1076 25.70 58.79 -36.78
CA ALA A 1076 25.56 60.06 -37.54
C ALA A 1076 24.93 60.14 -38.98
N GLU A 1077 23.95 61.04 -39.11
CA GLU A 1077 23.73 61.98 -40.24
C GLU A 1077 23.43 61.46 -41.67
N GLY A 1078 22.21 61.78 -42.15
CA GLY A 1078 22.14 62.88 -43.13
C GLY A 1078 21.12 62.84 -44.27
N VAL A 1079 20.08 63.68 -44.14
CA VAL A 1079 19.69 64.71 -45.14
C VAL A 1079 19.04 64.24 -46.46
N GLU A 1080 17.70 64.30 -46.55
CA GLU A 1080 16.91 65.32 -47.34
C GLU A 1080 16.69 64.89 -48.82
N GLU A 1081 15.59 65.19 -49.53
CA GLU A 1081 14.32 65.89 -49.23
C GLU A 1081 13.27 65.52 -50.33
N ASP A 1082 11.97 65.66 -50.02
CA ASP A 1082 10.87 66.25 -50.84
C ASP A 1082 10.68 65.95 -52.36
N VAL A 1083 9.48 65.95 -52.97
CA VAL A 1083 8.06 66.05 -52.55
C VAL A 1083 7.21 65.56 -53.74
N ASP A 1084 6.07 64.89 -53.50
CA ASP A 1084 4.76 65.39 -53.95
C ASP A 1084 3.60 64.52 -53.41
N ALA A 1085 2.42 65.11 -53.27
CA ALA A 1085 1.29 64.50 -52.56
C ALA A 1085 0.10 64.16 -53.47
N LEU A 1086 -0.65 63.13 -53.06
CA LEU A 1086 -2.06 62.84 -53.43
C LEU A 1086 -2.35 62.55 -54.92
N GLN A 1087 -2.48 61.27 -55.30
CA GLN A 1087 -3.78 60.61 -55.52
C GLN A 1087 -3.57 59.12 -55.94
N GLU A 1088 -4.63 58.30 -55.79
CA GLU A 1088 -4.64 56.83 -55.85
C GLU A 1088 -4.09 56.18 -57.13
N GLY A 1089 -3.45 55.00 -56.95
CA GLY A 1089 -2.83 54.18 -57.99
C GLY A 1089 -1.35 53.91 -57.69
N LEU A 1090 -0.61 53.03 -58.39
CA LEU A 1090 -0.96 52.03 -59.40
C LEU A 1090 0.28 51.08 -59.50
N VAL A 1091 0.05 49.77 -59.39
CA VAL A 1091 0.35 48.78 -60.44
C VAL A 1091 1.75 48.77 -61.09
N THR A 1092 2.42 47.61 -60.95
CA THR A 1092 3.37 46.96 -61.89
C THR A 1092 3.21 47.40 -63.36
N PRO A 1093 4.25 47.49 -64.22
CA PRO A 1093 4.88 46.29 -64.79
C PRO A 1093 6.35 46.56 -65.22
N SER A 1094 7.07 45.84 -66.07
CA SER A 1094 6.80 44.84 -67.11
C SER A 1094 8.13 44.25 -67.59
N GLY A 1095 8.15 43.15 -68.36
CA GLY A 1095 9.32 42.84 -69.20
C GLY A 1095 9.66 41.37 -69.38
N MET A 1096 9.13 40.81 -70.47
CA MET A 1096 9.38 39.47 -70.99
C MET A 1096 10.86 39.21 -71.41
N GLN A 1097 11.15 37.93 -71.72
CA GLN A 1097 12.18 37.42 -72.67
C GLN A 1097 13.60 37.04 -72.21
N SER A 1098 13.73 35.77 -71.79
CA SER A 1098 14.31 34.64 -72.58
C SER A 1098 15.80 34.61 -73.06
N VAL A 1099 16.52 33.64 -72.47
CA VAL A 1099 17.59 32.72 -72.98
C VAL A 1099 19.02 33.18 -73.37
N ALA A 1100 19.98 32.39 -72.85
CA ALA A 1100 21.08 31.68 -73.54
C ALA A 1100 22.55 32.09 -73.25
N SER A 1101 23.45 31.10 -73.43
CA SER A 1101 24.90 31.09 -73.17
C SER A 1101 25.29 31.01 -71.69
N GLY A 1102 25.88 29.94 -71.15
CA GLY A 1102 26.41 28.71 -71.75
C GLY A 1102 27.93 28.60 -71.58
N LEU A 1103 28.38 27.87 -70.55
CA LEU A 1103 29.73 27.34 -70.48
C LEU A 1103 29.73 26.08 -69.59
N GLU A 1104 30.13 24.95 -70.17
CA GLU A 1104 30.20 23.64 -69.52
C GLU A 1104 31.48 23.54 -68.65
N THR A 1105 31.48 22.67 -67.63
CA THR A 1105 32.68 21.92 -67.15
C THR A 1105 32.22 20.83 -66.15
N PRO A 1106 32.99 19.74 -65.94
CA PRO A 1106 32.39 18.40 -65.94
C PRO A 1106 32.73 17.51 -64.73
N ASP A 1107 32.30 16.26 -64.86
CA ASP A 1107 32.55 15.10 -63.99
C ASP A 1107 33.95 14.91 -63.39
N PHE A 1108 33.92 14.34 -62.17
CA PHE A 1108 34.92 13.47 -61.51
C PHE A 1108 36.24 14.03 -60.90
N ILE A 1109 36.34 13.74 -59.59
CA ILE A 1109 37.52 13.24 -58.83
C ILE A 1109 38.56 14.22 -58.21
N GLU A 1110 38.55 14.15 -56.86
CA GLU A 1110 39.64 14.19 -55.87
C GLU A 1110 40.53 15.43 -55.62
N LEU A 1111 40.35 15.92 -54.37
CA LEU A 1111 41.40 16.20 -53.39
C LEU A 1111 42.54 17.15 -53.78
N ARG A 1112 42.46 18.37 -53.24
CA ARG A 1112 43.58 18.86 -52.42
C ARG A 1112 43.20 19.73 -51.25
N LYS A 1113 44.04 19.60 -50.23
CA LYS A 1113 44.02 20.23 -48.91
C LYS A 1113 44.62 21.65 -48.94
N ASP A 1114 44.29 22.41 -47.89
CA ASP A 1114 45.10 23.45 -47.25
C ASP A 1114 45.60 24.65 -48.09
N ASN A 1115 45.12 25.87 -47.75
CA ASN A 1115 45.87 26.80 -46.89
C ASN A 1115 45.19 28.17 -46.72
N ARG A 1116 44.90 28.55 -45.46
CA ARG A 1116 45.25 29.90 -44.97
C ARG A 1116 46.48 29.75 -44.07
N ARG A 1117 47.71 29.85 -44.62
CA ARG A 1117 48.90 30.01 -43.78
C ARG A 1117 50.07 30.71 -44.47
N SER A 1118 50.23 31.98 -44.12
CA SER A 1118 51.47 32.77 -44.17
C SER A 1118 51.14 34.08 -43.46
N GLN A 1119 51.68 34.46 -42.31
CA GLN A 1119 53.00 34.24 -41.67
C GLN A 1119 52.81 34.42 -40.13
N LEU A 1120 53.56 33.83 -39.17
CA LEU A 1120 54.79 33.03 -39.10
C LEU A 1120 54.52 31.80 -38.17
N GLN A 1121 55.00 30.55 -38.35
CA GLN A 1121 56.39 30.05 -38.48
C GLN A 1121 57.16 30.24 -37.15
N GLN A 1122 57.22 29.30 -36.19
CA GLN A 1122 57.49 27.84 -36.17
C GLN A 1122 56.73 27.17 -34.99
N GLN A 1123 56.70 25.85 -34.71
CA GLN A 1123 57.24 24.58 -35.27
C GLN A 1123 56.22 23.47 -34.87
N GLN A 1124 55.70 22.63 -35.78
CA GLN A 1124 56.16 21.29 -36.23
C GLN A 1124 55.67 20.12 -35.35
N ASP A 1125 55.05 19.15 -36.02
CA ASP A 1125 54.03 18.23 -35.48
C ASP A 1125 54.55 16.83 -35.06
N ASP A 1126 53.74 16.12 -34.26
CA ASP A 1126 53.42 14.68 -34.40
C ASP A 1126 52.31 14.29 -33.39
N ASP A 1127 51.05 14.15 -33.82
CA ASP A 1127 50.02 13.36 -33.09
C ASP A 1127 48.86 12.94 -34.03
N GLU A 1128 48.52 11.66 -34.05
CA GLU A 1128 47.35 11.10 -34.73
C GLU A 1128 46.07 11.26 -33.87
N PRO A 1129 44.85 11.25 -34.45
CA PRO A 1129 43.62 11.29 -33.65
C PRO A 1129 43.50 10.04 -32.75
N LYS A 1130 43.50 10.26 -31.44
CA LYS A 1130 43.53 9.20 -30.40
C LYS A 1130 42.31 8.28 -30.48
N GLN A 1131 42.57 6.98 -30.61
CA GLN A 1131 41.55 5.94 -30.60
C GLN A 1131 41.05 5.64 -29.17
N LEU A 1132 39.74 5.47 -29.01
CA LEU A 1132 39.07 5.26 -27.72
C LEU A 1132 39.29 3.88 -27.08
N TYR A 1133 39.98 2.95 -27.76
CA TYR A 1133 40.26 1.61 -27.26
C TYR A 1133 41.55 1.05 -27.88
N THR A 1134 42.26 0.20 -27.13
CA THR A 1134 43.49 -0.46 -27.59
C THR A 1134 43.21 -1.93 -27.88
N VAL A 1135 43.44 -2.37 -29.13
CA VAL A 1135 43.28 -3.78 -29.53
C VAL A 1135 44.51 -4.59 -29.11
N LEU A 1136 44.34 -5.55 -28.21
CA LEU A 1136 45.40 -6.47 -27.79
C LEU A 1136 45.62 -7.57 -28.85
N GLN A 1137 46.86 -7.73 -29.28
CA GLN A 1137 47.25 -8.74 -30.27
C GLN A 1137 47.21 -10.15 -29.66
N GLU A 1138 46.54 -11.07 -30.34
CA GLU A 1138 46.42 -12.47 -29.92
C GLU A 1138 47.63 -13.29 -30.41
N LYS A 1139 48.26 -14.03 -29.51
CA LYS A 1139 49.44 -14.85 -29.77
C LYS A 1139 49.10 -16.32 -29.56
N LYS A 1140 49.26 -17.12 -30.61
CA LYS A 1140 49.05 -18.57 -30.54
C LYS A 1140 50.26 -19.26 -29.92
N THR A 1141 50.03 -20.06 -28.91
CA THR A 1141 51.05 -20.87 -28.22
C THR A 1141 50.71 -22.35 -28.34
N ALA A 1142 51.73 -23.20 -28.43
CA ALA A 1142 51.53 -24.65 -28.49
C ALA A 1142 51.14 -25.18 -27.11
N ILE A 1143 50.04 -25.94 -27.02
CA ILE A 1143 49.55 -26.48 -25.75
C ILE A 1143 50.53 -27.53 -25.19
N THR A 1144 50.97 -27.33 -23.95
CA THR A 1144 51.57 -28.37 -23.11
C THR A 1144 50.79 -28.47 -21.80
N GLY A 1145 49.77 -29.34 -21.76
CA GLY A 1145 48.92 -29.57 -20.58
C GLY A 1145 47.45 -29.81 -20.95
N PHE A 1146 46.75 -30.66 -20.19
CA PHE A 1146 45.39 -31.12 -20.52
C PHE A 1146 44.29 -30.03 -20.43
N MET A 1147 44.61 -28.85 -19.89
CA MET A 1147 43.72 -27.67 -19.82
C MET A 1147 44.42 -26.36 -20.24
N GLY A 1148 45.25 -26.39 -21.28
CA GLY A 1148 45.82 -25.17 -21.88
C GLY A 1148 44.96 -24.59 -23.01
N SER A 1149 44.68 -23.28 -23.00
CA SER A 1149 44.08 -22.57 -24.14
C SER A 1149 45.08 -22.34 -25.26
N GLN A 1150 44.65 -22.45 -26.53
CA GLN A 1150 45.52 -22.22 -27.71
C GLN A 1150 45.86 -20.73 -27.98
N HIS A 1151 45.26 -19.84 -27.19
CA HIS A 1151 45.22 -18.39 -27.43
C HIS A 1151 45.60 -17.67 -26.14
N VAL A 1152 46.60 -16.79 -26.23
CA VAL A 1152 47.09 -15.93 -25.13
C VAL A 1152 47.29 -14.52 -25.71
N TYR A 1153 46.80 -13.49 -25.05
CA TYR A 1153 46.93 -12.10 -25.53
C TYR A 1153 48.20 -11.45 -24.97
N ASP A 1154 48.90 -10.66 -25.79
CA ASP A 1154 50.14 -9.99 -25.36
C ASP A 1154 49.81 -8.73 -24.54
N LEU A 1155 49.98 -8.83 -23.22
CA LEU A 1155 49.63 -7.77 -22.25
C LEU A 1155 50.75 -6.77 -21.98
N SER A 1156 51.91 -6.87 -22.66
CA SER A 1156 53.06 -6.01 -22.36
C SER A 1156 52.76 -4.51 -22.54
N SER A 1157 52.00 -4.14 -23.57
CA SER A 1157 51.63 -2.76 -23.90
C SER A 1157 50.59 -2.15 -22.95
N ALA A 1158 49.80 -2.97 -22.24
CA ALA A 1158 48.82 -2.49 -21.25
C ALA A 1158 49.47 -2.13 -19.90
N SER A 1159 50.71 -2.54 -19.66
CA SER A 1159 51.40 -2.35 -18.37
C SER A 1159 52.05 -0.97 -18.19
N SER A 1160 52.23 -0.21 -19.28
CA SER A 1160 52.92 1.09 -19.26
C SER A 1160 52.02 2.31 -19.00
N SER A 1161 50.69 2.15 -18.93
CA SER A 1161 49.74 3.27 -18.74
C SER A 1161 49.25 3.45 -17.29
N LYS A 1162 50.00 2.95 -16.30
CA LYS A 1162 49.81 3.25 -14.87
C LYS A 1162 51.11 3.68 -14.22
N LYS A 1163 51.46 4.96 -14.39
CA LYS A 1163 52.37 5.72 -13.53
C LYS A 1163 52.00 7.19 -13.59
#